data_AF-A0A2Z4V0C6-F1
#
_entry.id   AF-A0A2Z4V0C6-F1
#
_cell.length_a   1.000
_cell.length_b   1.000
_cell.length_c   1.000
_cell.angle_alpha   90.00
_cell.angle_beta   90.00
_cell.angle_gamma   90.00
#
_symmetry.space_group_name_H-M   'P 1'
#
loop_
_entity.id
_entity.type
_entity.pdbx_description
1 polymer ?
#
loop_
_entity_poly.entity_id
_entity_poly.type
_entity_poly.pdbx_seq_one_letter_code
_entity_poly.pdbx_strand_id
1 'polypeptide(L)'
;MILLPLAPVEDGALPGPVLTEIAALYATNHAFFELSGDFPDPGRITVEQVAAALADELAHEGAEVLLARSAGRLVGLAVTLAHTGRTSPGHTSPGDPAAGDQAAGDPDPWIGLLLIDATAHREGYGRTLARLVEDRFRAAGRTGLRIAVLDNNPKALAFWRSQGYAALHQAADREAGRPCTVLRKPLQAADYDVKKAWTGIIHHHQSPRRARHPRRAAAPHPLRRPPGRPGLVPAGLTARAMGKQTGQRTGQQPANRPGVRPAPEPPGPAEPTLTTEPTEPTETTETTETRTMRMPGTVPRRDGAARVRRRIILAALPAALLTLAVAGAAPGATSRGAQSPAPAGAGHEVEAPGPRAFDAAPARAALERLLPKHAGQFTLVADAATAKDSFTVSGTAGAVTVRGSTGATLLTGVGWYLQHVAGADIGWPGDSIGMLPAELPAVPAPVTRTALVAHRYALNDTDDGYSGAYRTFEEHQRQIDLLALHGVNEVFVQVGAEYPYYRALQRFGYTPAELREWIPGPGHQSWWLLQNLSGFGGPVTEQLMKARAELGGKIAEQLRGLGMTPVLPGYFGTVPPSFAERNPGAVTVPQGDWAGFDRPDWLDPASQAFARLAADYYAEQRALFGDSSMYRMSPLHEGGQTGSVDVKEAAGAVQKALWAAHPGALWAVLGWQDDPTKELLAGVDTSKLLILDGLSDRYNRLDRETRWGGAPYAMGTIYNFGGHTTVGANTSVWIDRFGSWRAKADSALTGIAYLPEATGTNPAAFDLFTDLAWEPGPIDQKQWFARFADRRYGRPDARAAAAWEELRQGPYNTSSGLWSESQDSLFAARPSLTAAGSAYWSPKSMRYPADSVRRALGHLLEVDPLLRGSSAYRFDLVDTARQALANHSRALLPRVKAAYDARDLALFRELTAEWAEREKQLDALVGSDPHFLLGSWLSAARAHGADEAERDRYEYDARSILSVWGRQSTSEGGFLHDYANREWSGLVSELYAPRWSAYFASLEEALVRRAAPRAIDWHAFEERWARLTTRHPVRPTGDPYVLAAAVAATLPEAE
;
A
#
# COMPACT_ATOMS: atom_id res chain seq x y z
N MET A 1 12.69 11.86 20.77
CA MET A 1 11.68 12.86 20.41
C MET A 1 12.35 13.94 19.59
N ILE A 2 11.73 14.36 18.50
CA ILE A 2 12.10 15.48 17.64
C ILE A 2 10.94 16.49 17.66
N LEU A 3 11.24 17.79 17.67
CA LEU A 3 10.27 18.84 17.42
C LEU A 3 10.41 19.32 15.96
N LEU A 4 9.28 19.44 15.25
CA LEU A 4 9.20 20.02 13.91
C LEU A 4 8.11 21.10 13.91
N PRO A 5 8.32 22.28 13.31
CA PRO A 5 7.24 23.23 13.10
C PRO A 5 6.22 22.65 12.11
N LEU A 6 4.93 22.90 12.36
CA LEU A 6 3.88 22.72 11.36
C LEU A 6 3.98 23.88 10.37
N ALA A 7 4.59 23.63 9.22
CA ALA A 7 4.59 24.57 8.11
C ALA A 7 3.26 24.45 7.32
N PRO A 8 2.60 25.58 6.99
CA PRO A 8 1.61 25.60 5.93
C PRO A 8 2.21 25.19 4.59
N VAL A 9 1.38 24.74 3.65
CA VAL A 9 1.74 24.61 2.24
C VAL A 9 1.75 25.98 1.55
N GLU A 10 2.14 26.03 0.27
CA GLU A 10 1.88 27.19 -0.58
C GLU A 10 0.36 27.49 -0.58
N ASP A 11 0.00 28.78 -0.70
CA ASP A 11 -1.33 29.34 -0.38
C ASP A 11 -1.78 29.28 1.10
N GLY A 12 -0.95 28.79 2.03
CA GLY A 12 -1.15 28.96 3.47
C GLY A 12 -2.12 27.98 4.14
N ALA A 13 -2.64 27.00 3.39
CA ALA A 13 -3.40 25.88 3.96
C ALA A 13 -2.51 24.95 4.80
N LEU A 14 -3.13 24.14 5.68
CA LEU A 14 -2.41 23.15 6.49
C LEU A 14 -2.41 21.76 5.84
N PRO A 15 -1.31 20.97 5.89
CA PRO A 15 -1.24 19.71 5.15
C PRO A 15 -2.24 18.66 5.65
N GLY A 16 -3.18 18.23 4.81
CA GLY A 16 -4.24 17.27 5.13
C GLY A 16 -3.80 16.02 5.90
N PRO A 17 -2.78 15.26 5.43
CA PRO A 17 -2.25 14.10 6.15
C PRO A 17 -1.79 14.41 7.59
N VAL A 18 -1.21 15.59 7.79
CA VAL A 18 -0.72 16.04 9.09
C VAL A 18 -1.86 16.54 9.97
N LEU A 19 -2.89 17.18 9.39
CA LEU A 19 -4.13 17.49 10.08
C LEU A 19 -4.83 16.23 10.59
N THR A 20 -4.87 15.14 9.82
CA THR A 20 -5.42 13.84 10.27
C THR A 20 -4.65 13.26 11.46
N GLU A 21 -3.31 13.30 11.44
CA GLU A 21 -2.50 12.91 12.61
C GLU A 21 -2.76 13.79 13.84
N ILE A 22 -2.94 15.09 13.66
CA ILE A 22 -3.23 16.01 14.77
C ILE A 22 -4.68 15.83 15.26
N ALA A 23 -5.65 15.57 14.39
CA ALA A 23 -7.02 15.28 14.77
C ALA A 23 -7.12 14.00 15.59
N ALA A 24 -6.38 12.95 15.23
CA ALA A 24 -6.24 11.75 16.06
C ALA A 24 -5.62 12.08 17.45
N LEU A 25 -4.57 12.91 17.50
CA LEU A 25 -3.97 13.38 18.75
C LEU A 25 -4.99 14.15 19.63
N TYR A 26 -5.81 15.00 19.03
CA TYR A 26 -6.87 15.75 19.71
C TYR A 26 -7.97 14.81 20.23
N ALA A 27 -8.44 13.87 19.41
CA ALA A 27 -9.46 12.88 19.80
C ALA A 27 -9.05 12.02 21.01
N THR A 28 -7.76 11.67 21.15
CA THR A 28 -7.29 10.99 22.39
C THR A 28 -7.49 11.83 23.66
N ASN A 29 -7.53 13.16 23.53
CA ASN A 29 -7.58 14.13 24.63
C ASN A 29 -9.01 14.65 24.94
N HIS A 30 -10.08 13.92 24.59
CA HIS A 30 -11.49 14.24 24.92
C HIS A 30 -11.70 14.81 26.35
N ALA A 31 -11.07 14.20 27.38
CA ALA A 31 -11.21 14.62 28.78
C ALA A 31 -10.46 15.93 29.15
N PHE A 32 -9.68 16.51 28.23
CA PHE A 32 -9.22 17.89 28.30
C PHE A 32 -10.25 18.82 27.64
N PHE A 33 -10.74 18.46 26.45
CA PHE A 33 -11.72 19.28 25.71
C PHE A 33 -13.11 19.34 26.37
N GLU A 34 -13.49 18.34 27.18
CA GLU A 34 -14.64 18.39 28.09
C GLU A 34 -14.45 19.40 29.23
N LEU A 35 -13.19 19.68 29.65
CA LEU A 35 -12.89 20.64 30.71
C LEU A 35 -12.70 22.06 30.18
N SER A 36 -12.18 22.25 28.97
CA SER A 36 -12.07 23.57 28.35
C SER A 36 -13.37 23.99 27.66
N GLY A 37 -13.99 23.10 26.89
CA GLY A 37 -15.12 23.40 26.02
C GLY A 37 -14.73 23.99 24.65
N ASP A 38 -13.48 23.77 24.18
CA ASP A 38 -12.99 24.31 22.91
C ASP A 38 -13.67 23.67 21.68
N PHE A 39 -14.25 22.48 21.83
CA PHE A 39 -14.95 21.75 20.77
C PHE A 39 -16.41 21.46 21.16
N PRO A 40 -17.39 21.55 20.23
CA PRO A 40 -18.81 21.33 20.53
C PRO A 40 -19.14 19.90 21.01
N ASP A 41 -18.40 18.90 20.51
CA ASP A 41 -18.46 17.52 20.98
C ASP A 41 -17.02 17.00 21.22
N PRO A 42 -16.55 17.00 22.48
CA PRO A 42 -15.25 16.44 22.85
C PRO A 42 -15.08 14.94 22.53
N GLY A 43 -16.17 14.21 22.30
CA GLY A 43 -16.15 12.81 21.87
C GLY A 43 -16.03 12.61 20.36
N ARG A 44 -16.27 13.66 19.55
CA ARG A 44 -16.23 13.63 18.08
C ARG A 44 -15.60 14.90 17.51
N ILE A 45 -14.32 15.08 17.79
CA ILE A 45 -13.49 16.14 17.21
C ILE A 45 -13.12 15.76 15.76
N THR A 46 -13.41 16.63 14.80
CA THR A 46 -13.18 16.36 13.36
C THR A 46 -11.91 17.03 12.81
N VAL A 47 -11.46 16.63 11.63
CA VAL A 47 -10.26 17.18 10.98
C VAL A 47 -10.46 18.67 10.64
N GLU A 48 -11.65 19.06 10.22
CA GLU A 48 -12.00 20.43 9.83
C GLU A 48 -12.05 21.36 11.06
N GLN A 49 -12.58 20.87 12.19
CA GLN A 49 -12.58 21.61 13.45
C GLN A 49 -11.15 21.84 13.96
N VAL A 50 -10.27 20.83 13.82
CA VAL A 50 -8.86 20.94 14.19
C VAL A 50 -8.09 21.84 13.23
N ALA A 51 -8.39 21.79 11.93
CA ALA A 51 -7.82 22.70 10.94
C ALA A 51 -8.19 24.17 11.23
N ALA A 52 -9.46 24.44 11.57
CA ALA A 52 -9.92 25.76 11.97
C ALA A 52 -9.19 26.26 13.24
N ALA A 53 -9.19 25.46 14.31
CA ALA A 53 -8.52 25.83 15.57
C ALA A 53 -7.01 26.07 15.40
N LEU A 54 -6.33 25.32 14.53
CA LEU A 54 -4.92 25.55 14.21
C LEU A 54 -4.69 26.76 13.31
N ALA A 55 -5.64 27.09 12.42
CA ALA A 55 -5.58 28.28 11.59
C ALA A 55 -5.79 29.57 12.41
N ASP A 56 -6.73 29.56 13.37
CA ASP A 56 -6.96 30.66 14.30
C ASP A 56 -5.72 30.93 15.18
N GLU A 57 -5.10 29.88 15.74
CA GLU A 57 -3.84 29.98 16.49
C GLU A 57 -2.68 30.50 15.62
N LEU A 58 -2.56 30.05 14.36
CA LEU A 58 -1.51 30.50 13.43
C LEU A 58 -1.77 31.89 12.83
N ALA A 59 -2.98 32.44 12.94
CA ALA A 59 -3.28 33.82 12.57
C ALA A 59 -2.68 34.85 13.54
N HIS A 60 -2.16 34.42 14.70
CA HIS A 60 -1.46 35.29 15.64
C HIS A 60 0.01 35.52 15.25
N GLU A 61 0.41 36.79 15.14
CA GLU A 61 1.78 37.17 14.76
C GLU A 61 2.82 36.62 15.75
N GLY A 62 3.70 35.74 15.25
CA GLY A 62 4.73 35.07 16.04
C GLY A 62 4.24 33.81 16.78
N ALA A 63 3.09 33.24 16.39
CA ALA A 63 2.70 31.90 16.80
C ALA A 63 3.49 30.82 16.05
N GLU A 64 3.79 29.71 16.74
CA GLU A 64 4.34 28.49 16.17
C GLU A 64 3.60 27.27 16.74
N VAL A 65 3.09 26.42 15.84
CA VAL A 65 2.61 25.06 16.18
C VAL A 65 3.78 24.09 16.00
N LEU A 66 4.10 23.34 17.05
CA LEU A 66 5.29 22.47 17.14
C LEU A 66 4.87 21.00 17.35
N LEU A 67 5.15 20.16 16.36
CA LEU A 67 4.82 18.73 16.34
C LEU A 67 5.91 17.90 17.03
N ALA A 68 5.54 17.14 18.06
CA ALA A 68 6.45 16.30 18.84
C ALA A 68 6.39 14.85 18.36
N ARG A 69 7.38 14.41 17.57
CA ARG A 69 7.46 13.04 17.04
C ARG A 69 8.45 12.17 17.82
N SER A 70 8.13 10.89 18.01
CA SER A 70 9.01 9.90 18.64
C SER A 70 8.88 8.57 17.90
N ALA A 71 9.99 8.03 17.38
CA ALA A 71 10.00 6.90 16.45
C ALA A 71 9.01 7.08 15.26
N GLY A 72 9.08 8.24 14.60
CA GLY A 72 8.18 8.65 13.50
C GLY A 72 6.79 9.12 13.95
N ARG A 73 6.17 8.40 14.89
CA ARG A 73 4.82 8.68 15.40
C ARG A 73 4.70 10.05 16.04
N LEU A 74 3.62 10.78 15.75
CA LEU A 74 3.22 11.96 16.53
C LEU A 74 2.82 11.52 17.95
N VAL A 75 3.47 12.07 18.98
CA VAL A 75 3.19 11.75 20.40
C VAL A 75 2.74 12.97 21.21
N GLY A 76 2.73 14.15 20.59
CA GLY A 76 2.28 15.40 21.20
C GLY A 76 2.41 16.59 20.26
N LEU A 77 1.89 17.73 20.72
CA LEU A 77 1.89 19.01 20.01
C LEU A 77 2.00 20.13 21.05
N ALA A 78 2.72 21.20 20.72
CA ALA A 78 2.73 22.42 21.52
C ALA A 78 2.45 23.64 20.63
N VAL A 79 1.53 24.50 21.03
CA VAL A 79 1.32 25.82 20.41
C VAL A 79 1.98 26.87 21.28
N THR A 80 2.77 27.75 20.67
CA THR A 80 3.60 28.73 21.37
C THR A 80 3.54 30.08 20.68
N LEU A 81 3.69 31.18 21.45
CA LEU A 81 3.59 32.55 20.95
C LEU A 81 4.80 33.36 21.42
N ALA A 82 5.58 33.89 20.47
CA ALA A 82 6.89 34.48 20.72
C ALA A 82 6.86 35.93 21.26
N HIS A 83 5.76 36.66 21.04
CA HIS A 83 5.51 38.02 21.52
C HIS A 83 4.01 38.26 21.70
N THR A 84 3.63 39.18 22.60
CA THR A 84 2.30 39.82 22.54
C THR A 84 2.48 41.35 22.48
N GLY A 85 2.57 41.90 21.26
CA GLY A 85 2.87 43.32 21.04
C GLY A 85 2.13 43.91 19.85
N ARG A 86 0.87 44.32 20.04
CA ARG A 86 0.05 44.94 19.00
C ARG A 86 0.40 46.42 18.83
N THR A 87 1.17 46.75 17.79
CA THR A 87 1.42 48.14 17.37
C THR A 87 1.10 48.37 15.89
N SER A 88 -0.19 48.44 15.57
CA SER A 88 -0.69 49.03 14.31
C SER A 88 -1.32 50.40 14.61
N PRO A 89 -0.95 51.48 13.90
CA PRO A 89 -1.44 52.82 14.21
C PRO A 89 -2.85 53.08 13.64
N GLY A 90 -3.88 53.06 14.49
CA GLY A 90 -5.23 53.46 14.13
C GLY A 90 -6.25 53.28 15.25
N HIS A 91 -7.22 54.19 15.34
CA HIS A 91 -8.41 54.15 16.21
C HIS A 91 -8.19 54.06 17.73
N THR A 92 -7.69 55.15 18.32
CA THR A 92 -8.01 55.50 19.71
C THR A 92 -9.35 56.23 19.79
N SER A 93 -10.39 55.58 20.31
CA SER A 93 -11.62 56.27 20.76
C SER A 93 -11.40 56.79 22.19
N PRO A 94 -11.54 58.09 22.48
CA PRO A 94 -11.32 58.63 23.81
C PRO A 94 -12.52 58.33 24.73
N GLY A 95 -12.35 57.46 25.72
CA GLY A 95 -13.41 57.23 26.73
C GLY A 95 -13.31 56.03 27.66
N ASP A 96 -12.38 55.09 27.47
CA ASP A 96 -12.32 53.85 28.28
C ASP A 96 -11.44 54.02 29.55
N PRO A 97 -12.00 53.89 30.78
CA PRO A 97 -11.23 53.97 32.02
C PRO A 97 -10.33 52.75 32.31
N ALA A 98 -10.42 51.66 31.53
CA ALA A 98 -9.63 50.44 31.76
C ALA A 98 -8.16 50.53 31.30
N ALA A 99 -7.74 51.65 30.69
CA ALA A 99 -6.40 51.88 30.14
C ALA A 99 -5.28 52.12 31.21
N GLY A 100 -5.39 51.52 32.40
CA GLY A 100 -4.54 51.80 33.55
C GLY A 100 -3.16 51.11 33.59
N ASP A 101 -2.97 50.02 32.84
CA ASP A 101 -1.78 49.14 32.99
C ASP A 101 -1.19 48.61 31.65
N GLN A 102 -1.78 48.94 30.50
CA GLN A 102 -1.42 48.34 29.20
C GLN A 102 -0.24 49.03 28.47
N ALA A 103 0.73 49.57 29.22
CA ALA A 103 1.86 50.33 28.67
C ALA A 103 3.19 49.54 28.63
N ALA A 104 3.20 48.27 29.03
CA ALA A 104 4.34 47.37 28.92
C ALA A 104 3.91 46.06 28.22
N GLY A 105 4.43 45.83 27.01
CA GLY A 105 4.23 44.55 26.30
C GLY A 105 4.87 43.38 27.07
N ASP A 106 4.26 42.20 27.01
CA ASP A 106 4.75 41.02 27.73
C ASP A 106 6.14 40.60 27.20
N PRO A 107 7.21 40.62 28.04
CA PRO A 107 8.55 40.24 27.59
C PRO A 107 8.74 38.71 27.51
N ASP A 108 7.85 37.92 28.13
CA ASP A 108 7.94 36.47 28.13
C ASP A 108 7.11 35.88 26.96
N PRO A 109 7.67 34.94 26.18
CA PRO A 109 6.85 34.09 25.30
C PRO A 109 5.86 33.25 26.11
N TRP A 110 4.85 32.72 25.42
CA TRP A 110 3.80 31.87 25.98
C TRP A 110 3.79 30.47 25.35
N ILE A 111 3.40 29.47 26.14
CA ILE A 111 2.80 28.24 25.65
C ILE A 111 1.29 28.45 25.73
N GLY A 112 0.60 28.40 24.59
CA GLY A 112 -0.87 28.44 24.54
C GLY A 112 -1.46 27.07 24.87
N LEU A 113 -0.96 26.04 24.17
CA LEU A 113 -1.43 24.66 24.29
C LEU A 113 -0.23 23.69 24.37
N LEU A 114 -0.36 22.60 25.14
CA LEU A 114 0.55 21.46 25.08
C LEU A 114 -0.26 20.17 25.28
N LEU A 115 -0.39 19.40 24.21
CA LEU A 115 -1.04 18.09 24.19
C LEU A 115 -0.01 16.97 24.11
N ILE A 116 -0.31 15.87 24.77
CA ILE A 116 0.36 14.58 24.65
C ILE A 116 -0.72 13.55 24.40
N ASP A 117 -0.48 12.60 23.50
CA ASP A 117 -1.37 11.47 23.24
C ASP A 117 -1.76 10.78 24.56
N ALA A 118 -3.06 10.73 24.86
CA ALA A 118 -3.57 10.21 26.12
C ALA A 118 -3.20 8.73 26.36
N THR A 119 -3.02 7.94 25.30
CA THR A 119 -2.58 6.54 25.40
C THR A 119 -1.12 6.41 25.85
N ALA A 120 -0.33 7.47 25.66
CA ALA A 120 1.10 7.57 25.98
C ALA A 120 1.39 8.45 27.22
N HIS A 121 0.37 8.81 28.01
CA HIS A 121 0.56 9.54 29.26
C HIS A 121 1.40 8.70 30.25
N ARG A 122 2.21 9.40 31.06
CA ARG A 122 3.21 8.84 32.01
C ARG A 122 4.48 8.23 31.40
N GLU A 123 4.59 8.08 30.08
CA GLU A 123 5.86 7.69 29.40
C GLU A 123 6.95 8.79 29.43
N GLY A 124 6.64 9.98 29.97
CA GLY A 124 7.60 11.08 30.12
C GLY A 124 7.66 12.04 28.92
N TYR A 125 6.86 11.82 27.87
CA TYR A 125 6.79 12.72 26.71
C TYR A 125 6.43 14.16 27.08
N GLY A 126 5.47 14.40 27.98
CA GLY A 126 5.10 15.76 28.42
C GLY A 126 6.26 16.56 29.02
N ARG A 127 7.07 15.94 29.90
CA ARG A 127 8.30 16.55 30.44
C ARG A 127 9.33 16.80 29.33
N THR A 128 9.46 15.86 28.41
CA THR A 128 10.40 15.98 27.29
C THR A 128 10.02 17.13 26.35
N LEU A 129 8.75 17.24 25.99
CA LEU A 129 8.21 18.29 25.13
C LEU A 129 8.34 19.66 25.79
N ALA A 130 7.89 19.82 27.05
CA ALA A 130 8.03 21.06 27.80
C ALA A 130 9.50 21.53 27.85
N ARG A 131 10.45 20.64 28.15
CA ARG A 131 11.88 20.98 28.14
C ARG A 131 12.38 21.39 26.75
N LEU A 132 11.96 20.72 25.67
CA LEU A 132 12.39 21.09 24.31
C LEU A 132 11.85 22.47 23.89
N VAL A 133 10.65 22.86 24.32
CA VAL A 133 10.11 24.22 24.13
C VAL A 133 10.86 25.25 24.98
N GLU A 134 11.14 24.96 26.25
CA GLU A 134 11.99 25.80 27.11
C GLU A 134 13.39 26.00 26.52
N ASP A 135 13.99 24.94 25.94
CA ASP A 135 15.31 24.99 25.32
C ASP A 135 15.29 25.81 24.02
N ARG A 136 14.23 25.73 23.19
CA ARG A 136 14.01 26.58 22.01
C ARG A 136 13.96 28.06 22.40
N PHE A 137 13.16 28.43 23.41
CA PHE A 137 13.06 29.83 23.85
C PHE A 137 14.32 30.32 24.57
N ARG A 138 15.04 29.48 25.32
CA ARG A 138 16.34 29.84 25.91
C ARG A 138 17.40 30.07 24.83
N ALA A 139 17.42 29.27 23.76
CA ALA A 139 18.27 29.49 22.59
C ALA A 139 17.90 30.79 21.85
N ALA A 140 16.62 31.15 21.81
CA ALA A 140 16.12 32.45 21.33
C ALA A 140 16.29 33.61 22.34
N GLY A 141 17.18 33.46 23.34
CA GLY A 141 17.56 34.52 24.29
C GLY A 141 16.51 34.89 25.35
N ARG A 142 15.42 34.12 25.49
CA ARG A 142 14.33 34.45 26.42
C ARG A 142 14.66 34.05 27.85
N THR A 143 14.33 34.95 28.79
CA THR A 143 14.64 34.84 30.23
C THR A 143 13.48 34.28 31.06
N GLY A 144 12.36 33.96 30.42
CA GLY A 144 11.20 33.30 31.00
C GLY A 144 10.27 32.73 29.95
N LEU A 145 9.25 32.02 30.41
CA LEU A 145 8.20 31.38 29.61
C LEU A 145 6.92 31.31 30.45
N ARG A 146 5.78 31.68 29.87
CA ARG A 146 4.47 31.72 30.53
C ARG A 146 3.50 30.66 30.00
N ILE A 147 2.48 30.36 30.79
CA ILE A 147 1.31 29.57 30.38
C ILE A 147 0.11 29.95 31.25
N ALA A 148 -1.08 30.04 30.65
CA ALA A 148 -2.35 30.10 31.38
C ALA A 148 -2.87 28.67 31.58
N VAL A 149 -3.31 28.33 32.78
CA VAL A 149 -3.87 27.00 33.07
C VAL A 149 -5.23 27.17 33.74
N LEU A 150 -6.27 26.64 33.10
CA LEU A 150 -7.66 26.63 33.60
C LEU A 150 -7.71 26.12 35.05
N ASP A 151 -8.36 26.87 35.93
CA ASP A 151 -8.47 26.54 37.37
C ASP A 151 -9.29 25.25 37.61
N ASN A 152 -10.13 24.86 36.65
CA ASN A 152 -10.84 23.57 36.67
C ASN A 152 -9.96 22.35 36.33
N ASN A 153 -8.70 22.55 35.92
CA ASN A 153 -7.76 21.50 35.53
C ASN A 153 -6.60 21.35 36.55
N PRO A 154 -6.84 20.78 37.74
CA PRO A 154 -5.82 20.59 38.77
C PRO A 154 -4.70 19.62 38.35
N LYS A 155 -4.95 18.76 37.34
CA LYS A 155 -3.92 17.87 36.77
C LYS A 155 -2.84 18.67 36.04
N ALA A 156 -3.26 19.62 35.19
CA ALA A 156 -2.34 20.52 34.48
C ALA A 156 -1.60 21.44 35.47
N LEU A 157 -2.29 22.02 36.45
CA LEU A 157 -1.66 22.85 37.50
C LEU A 157 -0.57 22.08 38.26
N ALA A 158 -0.82 20.82 38.62
CA ALA A 158 0.18 19.97 39.26
C ALA A 158 1.36 19.62 38.31
N PHE A 159 1.07 19.31 37.04
CA PHE A 159 2.10 19.04 36.04
C PHE A 159 3.06 20.22 35.86
N TRP A 160 2.54 21.42 35.60
CA TRP A 160 3.36 22.60 35.33
C TRP A 160 4.16 23.06 36.55
N ARG A 161 3.57 23.01 37.75
CA ARG A 161 4.31 23.23 39.01
C ARG A 161 5.45 22.22 39.17
N SER A 162 5.24 20.95 38.80
CA SER A 162 6.31 19.94 38.82
C SER A 162 7.37 20.09 37.71
N GLN A 163 7.14 20.95 36.71
CA GLN A 163 8.18 21.37 35.76
C GLN A 163 8.90 22.67 36.21
N GLY A 164 8.53 23.25 37.36
CA GLY A 164 9.16 24.46 37.91
C GLY A 164 8.49 25.78 37.52
N TYR A 165 7.23 25.76 37.06
CA TYR A 165 6.45 26.97 36.83
C TYR A 165 5.78 27.42 38.15
N ALA A 166 6.00 28.67 38.55
CA ALA A 166 5.37 29.29 39.72
C ALA A 166 4.12 30.07 39.30
N ALA A 167 3.13 30.20 40.21
CA ALA A 167 1.96 31.03 39.96
C ALA A 167 2.31 32.52 40.02
N LEU A 168 1.84 33.28 39.02
CA LEU A 168 2.10 34.71 38.87
C LEU A 168 0.90 35.53 39.36
N HIS A 169 -0.29 35.24 38.82
CA HIS A 169 -1.57 35.83 39.21
C HIS A 169 -2.74 34.96 38.71
N GLN A 170 -3.97 35.33 39.10
CA GLN A 170 -5.20 34.80 38.50
C GLN A 170 -5.71 35.73 37.40
N ALA A 171 -6.17 35.17 36.30
CA ALA A 171 -6.71 35.89 35.15
C ALA A 171 -7.96 35.17 34.58
N ALA A 172 -8.61 35.80 33.61
CA ALA A 172 -9.50 35.12 32.67
C ALA A 172 -8.74 34.88 31.35
N ASP A 173 -9.07 33.81 30.62
CA ASP A 173 -8.60 33.67 29.24
C ASP A 173 -9.30 34.64 28.28
N ARG A 174 -8.71 34.84 27.09
CA ARG A 174 -9.06 35.96 26.21
C ARG A 174 -10.32 35.74 25.38
N GLU A 175 -10.71 34.50 25.15
CA GLU A 175 -11.78 34.12 24.23
C GLU A 175 -13.09 33.78 24.95
N ALA A 176 -12.99 32.96 26.01
CA ALA A 176 -14.15 32.40 26.70
C ALA A 176 -14.33 32.96 28.13
N GLY A 177 -13.42 33.82 28.60
CA GLY A 177 -13.47 34.42 29.94
C GLY A 177 -13.26 33.41 31.08
N ARG A 178 -12.66 32.26 30.80
CA ARG A 178 -12.53 31.13 31.75
C ARG A 178 -11.45 31.43 32.79
N PRO A 179 -11.68 31.16 34.10
CA PRO A 179 -10.71 31.45 35.16
C PRO A 179 -9.44 30.58 35.02
N CYS A 180 -8.29 31.22 34.98
CA CYS A 180 -6.99 30.61 34.74
C CYS A 180 -5.91 31.14 35.68
N THR A 181 -5.18 30.23 36.34
CA THR A 181 -3.91 30.57 36.99
C THR A 181 -2.86 30.81 35.91
N VAL A 182 -2.33 32.02 35.81
CA VAL A 182 -1.14 32.31 34.99
C VAL A 182 0.09 31.83 35.74
N LEU A 183 0.89 30.98 35.08
CA LEU A 183 2.15 30.45 35.60
C LEU A 183 3.33 30.99 34.80
N ARG A 184 4.46 31.25 35.47
CA ARG A 184 5.74 31.66 34.85
C ARG A 184 6.88 30.77 35.33
N LYS A 185 7.78 30.40 34.41
CA LYS A 185 9.08 29.78 34.73
C LYS A 185 10.23 30.70 34.25
N PRO A 186 11.17 31.10 35.12
CA PRO A 186 12.40 31.76 34.69
C PRO A 186 13.28 30.80 33.90
N LEU A 187 13.76 31.23 32.73
CA LEU A 187 14.73 30.50 31.91
C LEU A 187 16.13 31.02 32.24
N GLN A 188 16.74 30.48 33.28
CA GLN A 188 18.12 30.83 33.65
C GLN A 188 19.12 30.36 32.58
N ALA A 189 20.13 31.19 32.31
CA ALA A 189 21.32 30.80 31.58
C ALA A 189 22.28 30.06 32.52
N ALA A 190 22.19 28.73 32.53
CA ALA A 190 23.22 27.85 33.10
C ALA A 190 24.19 27.42 31.99
N ASP A 191 25.47 27.20 32.34
CA ASP A 191 26.57 26.99 31.38
C ASP A 191 26.28 25.89 30.35
N TYR A 192 25.96 26.32 29.12
CA TYR A 192 25.52 25.43 28.05
C TYR A 192 26.72 24.93 27.25
N ASP A 193 27.33 23.84 27.69
CA ASP A 193 28.44 23.18 26.97
C ASP A 193 27.97 22.65 25.60
N VAL A 194 28.24 23.46 24.58
CA VAL A 194 27.88 23.22 23.17
C VAL A 194 28.43 21.87 22.66
N LYS A 195 29.51 21.33 23.23
CA LYS A 195 30.08 20.03 22.81
C LYS A 195 29.21 18.83 23.25
N LYS A 196 28.42 18.96 24.31
CA LYS A 196 27.52 17.88 24.78
C LYS A 196 26.27 17.70 23.92
N ALA A 197 25.78 18.76 23.28
CA ALA A 197 24.66 18.66 22.34
C ALA A 197 25.01 17.79 21.11
N TRP A 198 26.26 17.84 20.65
CA TRP A 198 26.75 17.08 19.49
C TRP A 198 27.21 15.65 19.82
N THR A 199 27.73 15.40 21.02
CA THR A 199 28.27 14.07 21.40
C THR A 199 27.22 13.11 21.96
N GLY A 200 26.02 13.58 22.30
CA GLY A 200 24.91 12.75 22.79
C GLY A 200 24.27 11.80 21.76
N ILE A 201 24.70 11.85 20.49
CA ILE A 201 24.07 11.15 19.35
C ILE A 201 24.74 9.80 19.01
N ILE A 202 25.99 9.56 19.44
CA ILE A 202 26.83 8.49 18.85
C ILE A 202 26.92 7.20 19.69
N HIS A 203 26.59 7.20 21.00
CA HIS A 203 26.69 5.98 21.83
C HIS A 203 25.48 5.70 22.73
N HIS A 204 24.53 4.91 22.20
CA HIS A 204 23.67 4.06 23.03
C HIS A 204 23.30 2.72 22.37
N HIS A 205 24.29 1.85 22.24
CA HIS A 205 24.11 0.41 22.03
C HIS A 205 24.95 -0.37 23.04
N GLN A 206 24.41 -1.50 23.52
CA GLN A 206 24.91 -2.35 24.61
C GLN A 206 24.88 -1.66 26.01
N SER A 207 24.42 -2.28 27.10
CA SER A 207 23.78 -3.60 27.29
C SER A 207 22.95 -3.62 28.60
N PRO A 208 22.03 -4.59 28.80
CA PRO A 208 21.03 -4.54 29.89
C PRO A 208 21.57 -4.89 31.29
N ARG A 209 20.98 -4.28 32.33
CA ARG A 209 21.23 -4.63 33.74
C ARG A 209 20.57 -5.96 34.10
N ARG A 210 21.36 -7.01 34.38
CA ARG A 210 20.92 -8.22 35.11
C ARG A 210 21.18 -8.12 36.62
N ALA A 211 20.44 -8.89 37.41
CA ALA A 211 20.52 -8.93 38.87
C ALA A 211 21.72 -9.76 39.40
N ARG A 212 22.05 -9.60 40.69
CA ARG A 212 23.06 -10.38 41.44
C ARG A 212 22.51 -11.78 41.76
N HIS A 213 23.28 -12.87 41.74
CA HIS A 213 24.22 -13.35 42.80
C HIS A 213 24.90 -14.70 42.31
N PRO A 214 25.88 -15.35 43.00
CA PRO A 214 27.22 -14.83 43.30
C PRO A 214 28.42 -15.83 43.20
N ARG A 215 29.59 -15.33 42.75
CA ARG A 215 30.99 -15.68 43.18
C ARG A 215 31.68 -17.02 42.77
N ARG A 216 33.02 -16.88 42.61
CA ARG A 216 34.15 -17.87 42.54
C ARG A 216 34.30 -18.68 41.24
N ALA A 217 35.51 -18.94 40.71
CA ALA A 217 36.87 -18.40 41.02
C ALA A 217 37.91 -18.70 39.90
N ALA A 218 39.07 -18.00 39.99
CA ALA A 218 40.40 -18.33 39.41
C ALA A 218 40.71 -18.09 37.91
N ALA A 219 42.02 -17.84 37.67
CA ALA A 219 42.78 -17.60 36.42
C ALA A 219 44.28 -17.93 36.74
N PRO A 220 45.31 -17.86 35.85
CA PRO A 220 45.42 -17.36 34.45
C PRO A 220 45.95 -18.48 33.49
N HIS A 221 46.86 -18.40 32.48
CA HIS A 221 47.84 -17.43 31.91
C HIS A 221 48.16 -17.78 30.40
N PRO A 222 49.04 -17.05 29.65
CA PRO A 222 49.03 -17.03 28.15
C PRO A 222 50.32 -17.52 27.43
N LEU A 223 50.55 -17.03 26.18
CA LEU A 223 51.66 -17.24 25.17
C LEU A 223 51.25 -18.18 24.01
N ARG A 224 51.73 -18.13 22.73
CA ARG A 224 52.80 -17.34 22.03
C ARG A 224 52.61 -17.32 20.47
N ARG A 225 53.37 -16.48 19.73
CA ARG A 225 53.74 -16.54 18.26
C ARG A 225 55.28 -16.73 18.15
N PRO A 226 56.02 -16.73 16.99
CA PRO A 226 55.75 -16.81 15.52
C PRO A 226 56.47 -18.08 14.91
N PRO A 227 57.20 -18.16 13.74
CA PRO A 227 57.25 -17.46 12.42
C PRO A 227 57.31 -18.42 11.17
N GLY A 228 57.63 -17.95 9.94
CA GLY A 228 58.27 -18.78 8.86
C GLY A 228 58.07 -18.41 7.36
N ARG A 229 59.16 -18.39 6.56
CA ARG A 229 59.33 -18.33 5.06
C ARG A 229 60.68 -19.03 4.69
N PRO A 230 61.14 -19.24 3.43
CA PRO A 230 60.61 -19.00 2.05
C PRO A 230 60.35 -20.35 1.29
N GLY A 231 60.30 -20.55 -0.04
CA GLY A 231 60.31 -19.69 -1.26
C GLY A 231 61.52 -19.87 -2.23
N LEU A 232 61.30 -20.27 -3.50
CA LEU A 232 62.32 -20.37 -4.60
C LEU A 232 61.65 -20.39 -6.03
N VAL A 233 62.45 -20.33 -7.12
CA VAL A 233 62.09 -20.07 -8.55
C VAL A 233 63.17 -20.74 -9.48
N PRO A 234 63.25 -20.62 -10.85
CA PRO A 234 62.33 -20.16 -11.93
C PRO A 234 62.29 -21.00 -13.26
N ALA A 235 61.37 -20.68 -14.20
CA ALA A 235 61.50 -20.64 -15.69
C ALA A 235 60.11 -20.50 -16.37
N GLY A 236 59.88 -19.89 -17.56
CA GLY A 236 60.67 -18.92 -18.33
C GLY A 236 60.82 -19.23 -19.85
N LEU A 237 59.99 -18.64 -20.76
CA LEU A 237 60.28 -18.52 -22.22
C LEU A 237 59.29 -17.63 -23.05
N THR A 238 59.77 -16.48 -23.55
CA THR A 238 59.44 -15.80 -24.85
C THR A 238 58.00 -15.31 -25.21
N ALA A 239 57.92 -14.49 -26.29
CA ALA A 239 56.76 -13.67 -26.69
C ALA A 239 56.76 -13.29 -28.21
N ARG A 240 55.81 -12.42 -28.64
CA ARG A 240 55.54 -11.83 -30.00
C ARG A 240 54.64 -12.63 -30.96
N ALA A 241 53.94 -12.05 -31.97
CA ALA A 241 53.35 -10.70 -32.16
C ALA A 241 52.52 -10.60 -33.48
N MET A 242 51.50 -9.70 -33.52
CA MET A 242 50.94 -8.90 -34.66
C MET A 242 50.58 -9.50 -36.05
N GLY A 243 49.46 -9.01 -36.62
CA GLY A 243 49.05 -9.12 -38.05
C GLY A 243 47.56 -9.49 -38.20
N LYS A 244 46.53 -8.66 -38.52
CA LYS A 244 46.24 -7.53 -39.46
C LYS A 244 45.84 -7.91 -40.92
N GLN A 245 44.57 -7.56 -41.26
CA GLN A 245 44.03 -7.04 -42.55
C GLN A 245 43.48 -7.93 -43.72
N THR A 246 42.15 -7.78 -43.94
CA THR A 246 41.39 -7.45 -45.20
C THR A 246 41.22 -8.39 -46.43
N GLY A 247 39.99 -8.41 -46.97
CA GLY A 247 39.53 -8.91 -48.31
C GLY A 247 38.17 -9.64 -48.20
N GLN A 248 37.03 -9.26 -48.83
CA GLN A 248 36.64 -9.14 -50.26
C GLN A 248 36.82 -10.44 -51.08
N ARG A 249 35.91 -10.90 -51.97
CA ARG A 249 34.59 -10.43 -52.48
C ARG A 249 33.89 -11.59 -53.26
N THR A 250 32.55 -11.59 -53.41
CA THR A 250 31.69 -12.23 -54.48
C THR A 250 31.94 -13.70 -54.96
N GLY A 251 30.97 -14.57 -55.26
CA GLY A 251 29.48 -14.51 -55.26
C GLY A 251 28.87 -15.03 -56.59
N GLN A 252 27.80 -15.87 -56.55
CA GLN A 252 26.93 -16.16 -57.73
C GLN A 252 25.58 -16.83 -57.35
N GLN A 253 24.65 -16.91 -58.32
CA GLN A 253 23.24 -17.35 -58.21
C GLN A 253 22.89 -18.26 -59.41
N PRO A 254 21.83 -19.11 -59.34
CA PRO A 254 20.54 -18.78 -60.00
C PRO A 254 19.30 -19.44 -59.31
N ALA A 255 18.07 -19.39 -59.83
CA ALA A 255 17.22 -18.30 -60.32
C ALA A 255 15.80 -18.84 -60.65
N ASN A 256 14.71 -18.06 -60.48
CA ASN A 256 13.55 -18.03 -61.39
C ASN A 256 12.48 -16.97 -61.03
N ARG A 257 11.84 -16.39 -62.06
CA ARG A 257 10.68 -15.46 -62.06
C ARG A 257 10.11 -15.39 -63.50
N PRO A 258 8.79 -15.17 -63.72
CA PRO A 258 8.20 -13.82 -63.89
C PRO A 258 6.81 -13.69 -63.20
N GLY A 259 6.06 -12.58 -63.11
CA GLY A 259 6.11 -11.17 -63.58
C GLY A 259 4.76 -10.45 -63.18
N VAL A 260 4.19 -9.38 -63.74
CA VAL A 260 4.59 -8.37 -64.76
C VAL A 260 3.80 -7.02 -64.57
N ARG A 261 4.47 -5.94 -64.09
CA ARG A 261 4.20 -4.48 -64.31
C ARG A 261 2.98 -3.73 -63.67
N PRO A 262 2.99 -2.35 -63.63
CA PRO A 262 2.12 -1.51 -62.75
C PRO A 262 1.51 -0.20 -63.36
N ALA A 263 0.91 0.66 -62.48
CA ALA A 263 0.59 2.12 -62.62
C ALA A 263 -0.64 2.53 -63.49
N PRO A 264 -1.19 3.78 -63.42
CA PRO A 264 -0.83 4.99 -62.64
C PRO A 264 -2.01 5.76 -61.94
N GLU A 265 -1.71 6.94 -61.35
CA GLU A 265 -2.60 8.08 -60.97
C GLU A 265 -2.39 9.30 -61.93
N PRO A 266 -3.09 10.46 -61.83
CA PRO A 266 -4.45 10.80 -61.32
C PRO A 266 -5.30 11.49 -62.45
N PRO A 267 -6.44 12.17 -62.18
CA PRO A 267 -6.42 13.64 -61.95
C PRO A 267 -7.59 14.23 -61.09
N GLY A 268 -7.58 15.55 -60.87
CA GLY A 268 -8.76 16.39 -60.48
C GLY A 268 -8.97 17.52 -61.51
N PRO A 269 -9.63 18.67 -61.21
CA PRO A 269 -10.39 19.08 -60.01
C PRO A 269 -11.82 19.65 -60.34
N ALA A 270 -12.58 20.13 -59.34
CA ALA A 270 -13.73 21.04 -59.52
C ALA A 270 -14.12 21.82 -58.25
N GLU A 271 -14.47 23.10 -58.39
CA GLU A 271 -15.22 23.92 -57.40
C GLU A 271 -16.72 24.00 -57.78
N PRO A 272 -17.60 24.53 -56.91
CA PRO A 272 -18.08 25.91 -57.17
C PRO A 272 -18.26 26.77 -55.90
N THR A 273 -18.76 28.00 -56.07
CA THR A 273 -18.59 29.14 -55.14
C THR A 273 -19.90 29.85 -54.73
N LEU A 274 -19.81 30.67 -53.66
CA LEU A 274 -20.57 31.91 -53.34
C LEU A 274 -21.96 31.90 -52.64
N THR A 275 -22.03 32.70 -51.55
CA THR A 275 -23.18 33.48 -50.99
C THR A 275 -24.36 32.69 -50.35
N THR A 276 -25.17 33.21 -49.40
CA THR A 276 -25.53 34.59 -48.98
C THR A 276 -25.80 34.75 -47.46
N GLU A 277 -25.51 35.93 -46.87
CA GLU A 277 -26.23 36.52 -45.69
C GLU A 277 -27.56 37.18 -46.14
N PRO A 278 -28.53 37.60 -45.28
CA PRO A 278 -28.47 37.97 -43.84
C PRO A 278 -29.57 37.21 -43.00
N THR A 279 -30.06 37.57 -41.80
CA THR A 279 -30.30 38.88 -41.14
C THR A 279 -30.51 38.76 -39.62
N GLU A 280 -30.14 39.81 -38.89
CA GLU A 280 -30.58 40.17 -37.53
C GLU A 280 -32.08 40.61 -37.53
N PRO A 281 -32.81 40.81 -36.38
CA PRO A 281 -32.45 41.85 -35.39
C PRO A 281 -32.83 41.60 -33.90
N THR A 282 -32.26 42.41 -32.99
CA THR A 282 -32.84 43.09 -31.78
C THR A 282 -33.84 42.36 -30.83
N GLU A 283 -33.95 42.62 -29.52
CA GLU A 283 -33.68 43.86 -28.75
C GLU A 283 -33.70 43.61 -27.21
N THR A 284 -33.01 44.46 -26.41
CA THR A 284 -33.15 44.64 -24.93
C THR A 284 -32.83 43.43 -24.00
N THR A 285 -32.56 43.58 -22.69
CA THR A 285 -32.71 44.71 -21.73
C THR A 285 -31.47 45.04 -20.89
N GLU A 286 -31.45 46.27 -20.39
CA GLU A 286 -30.57 46.81 -19.34
C GLU A 286 -30.73 46.06 -17.99
N THR A 287 -29.66 45.75 -17.25
CA THR A 287 -28.93 46.54 -16.22
C THR A 287 -29.72 47.01 -14.98
N THR A 288 -29.22 46.60 -13.80
CA THR A 288 -29.20 47.37 -12.52
C THR A 288 -30.53 47.60 -11.76
N GLU A 289 -30.63 47.12 -10.51
CA GLU A 289 -30.65 48.05 -9.35
C GLU A 289 -30.34 47.43 -7.98
N THR A 290 -30.31 48.29 -6.94
CA THR A 290 -29.65 48.09 -5.65
C THR A 290 -30.65 48.27 -4.48
N ARG A 291 -30.21 47.95 -3.24
CA ARG A 291 -30.42 48.77 -2.01
C ARG A 291 -31.56 48.41 -0.99
N THR A 292 -31.13 47.75 0.10
CA THR A 292 -31.39 48.06 1.54
C THR A 292 -32.76 47.96 2.26
N MET A 293 -32.68 47.43 3.50
CA MET A 293 -33.45 47.72 4.74
C MET A 293 -34.92 47.24 4.85
N ARG A 294 -35.32 46.46 5.87
CA ARG A 294 -35.33 46.81 7.32
C ARG A 294 -35.40 45.59 8.29
N MET A 295 -34.96 45.82 9.53
CA MET A 295 -35.28 45.07 10.79
C MET A 295 -36.59 45.61 11.42
N PRO A 296 -37.34 44.93 12.33
CA PRO A 296 -36.92 44.18 13.55
C PRO A 296 -37.69 42.84 13.82
N GLY A 297 -37.54 42.07 14.93
CA GLY A 297 -36.58 42.07 16.06
C GLY A 297 -37.04 41.21 17.28
N THR A 298 -36.13 41.00 18.26
CA THR A 298 -36.32 40.57 19.67
C THR A 298 -37.01 39.23 20.08
N VAL A 299 -36.20 38.26 20.55
CA VAL A 299 -36.02 37.83 21.98
C VAL A 299 -37.29 37.48 22.81
N PRO A 300 -37.42 36.27 23.44
CA PRO A 300 -36.63 35.96 24.66
C PRO A 300 -36.19 34.50 24.97
N ARG A 301 -35.28 34.36 25.95
CA ARG A 301 -34.82 33.13 26.64
C ARG A 301 -35.77 32.71 27.78
N ARG A 302 -35.69 31.42 28.21
CA ARG A 302 -35.87 30.87 29.59
C ARG A 302 -35.64 29.33 29.57
N ASP A 303 -35.42 28.57 30.65
CA ASP A 303 -34.70 28.75 31.95
C ASP A 303 -34.66 27.37 32.68
N GLY A 304 -33.69 27.12 33.58
CA GLY A 304 -33.62 25.95 34.49
C GLY A 304 -32.88 24.71 33.94
N ALA A 305 -32.06 23.93 34.66
CA ALA A 305 -31.95 23.51 36.09
C ALA A 305 -32.92 22.37 36.50
N ALA A 306 -32.57 21.39 37.37
CA ALA A 306 -31.46 21.31 38.33
C ALA A 306 -30.94 19.87 38.66
N ARG A 307 -30.00 19.78 39.62
CA ARG A 307 -29.17 18.62 40.03
C ARG A 307 -29.83 17.60 41.00
N VAL A 308 -29.54 16.30 40.86
CA VAL A 308 -29.32 15.26 41.93
C VAL A 308 -28.48 14.10 41.32
N ARG A 309 -27.37 13.52 41.83
CA ARG A 309 -26.36 13.82 42.89
C ARG A 309 -26.42 13.03 44.23
N ARG A 310 -25.50 12.05 44.40
CA ARG A 310 -25.17 11.11 45.54
C ARG A 310 -25.78 9.69 45.40
N ARG A 311 -25.24 8.57 45.93
CA ARG A 311 -23.90 8.05 46.38
C ARG A 311 -24.16 6.96 47.45
N ILE A 312 -23.41 5.84 47.46
CA ILE A 312 -23.13 4.82 48.55
C ILE A 312 -23.04 3.42 47.89
N ILE A 313 -22.22 2.43 48.25
CA ILE A 313 -20.85 2.24 48.80
C ILE A 313 -20.67 0.68 48.94
N LEU A 314 -19.60 0.13 48.37
CA LEU A 314 -18.81 -1.10 48.69
C LEU A 314 -19.40 -2.46 49.20
N ALA A 315 -18.62 -3.52 48.89
CA ALA A 315 -18.48 -4.84 49.56
C ALA A 315 -19.52 -5.94 49.21
N ALA A 316 -19.21 -7.26 49.17
CA ALA A 316 -17.96 -7.99 49.43
C ALA A 316 -17.82 -9.30 48.59
N LEU A 317 -16.61 -9.89 48.56
CA LEU A 317 -16.27 -11.30 48.24
C LEU A 317 -16.16 -12.11 49.56
N PRO A 318 -16.17 -13.48 49.65
CA PRO A 318 -15.30 -14.37 48.84
C PRO A 318 -15.69 -15.87 48.56
N ALA A 319 -15.06 -16.44 47.52
CA ALA A 319 -14.37 -17.76 47.39
C ALA A 319 -15.01 -19.17 47.66
N ALA A 320 -14.48 -20.15 46.89
CA ALA A 320 -14.29 -21.59 47.19
C ALA A 320 -15.51 -22.56 47.06
N LEU A 321 -15.38 -23.85 46.65
CA LEU A 321 -14.35 -24.60 45.89
C LEU A 321 -14.94 -25.88 45.22
N LEU A 322 -14.13 -26.60 44.43
CA LEU A 322 -14.31 -27.90 43.73
C LEU A 322 -15.36 -28.92 44.24
N THR A 323 -15.98 -29.65 43.29
CA THR A 323 -15.72 -31.11 43.10
C THR A 323 -16.17 -31.63 41.72
N LEU A 324 -15.48 -32.64 41.17
CA LEU A 324 -15.87 -33.40 39.97
C LEU A 324 -16.22 -34.85 40.34
N ALA A 325 -17.06 -35.50 39.53
CA ALA A 325 -17.26 -36.94 39.48
C ALA A 325 -17.19 -37.44 38.02
N VAL A 326 -16.94 -38.75 37.81
CA VAL A 326 -16.44 -39.31 36.54
C VAL A 326 -17.17 -40.62 36.18
N ALA A 327 -17.11 -41.00 34.89
CA ALA A 327 -17.58 -42.24 34.24
C ALA A 327 -19.07 -42.29 33.85
N GLY A 328 -19.47 -43.04 32.82
CA GLY A 328 -18.70 -43.92 31.93
C GLY A 328 -19.40 -44.15 30.57
N ALA A 329 -18.86 -45.01 29.70
CA ALA A 329 -19.29 -45.13 28.30
C ALA A 329 -19.45 -46.59 27.79
N ALA A 330 -20.34 -46.74 26.78
CA ALA A 330 -20.52 -47.90 25.88
C ALA A 330 -21.02 -49.23 26.51
N PRO A 331 -21.45 -50.24 25.72
CA PRO A 331 -21.76 -50.26 24.27
C PRO A 331 -23.26 -50.58 23.98
N GLY A 332 -23.64 -50.67 22.69
CA GLY A 332 -25.03 -50.90 22.24
C GLY A 332 -25.43 -52.35 21.94
N ALA A 333 -26.69 -52.55 21.56
CA ALA A 333 -27.25 -53.83 21.09
C ALA A 333 -28.38 -53.61 20.04
N THR A 334 -28.60 -54.60 19.17
CA THR A 334 -29.56 -54.53 18.05
C THR A 334 -30.94 -55.10 18.38
N SER A 335 -32.00 -54.56 17.76
CA SER A 335 -33.27 -55.30 17.57
C SER A 335 -33.91 -54.98 16.20
N ARG A 336 -34.65 -55.94 15.67
CA ARG A 336 -35.57 -55.80 14.52
C ARG A 336 -36.99 -56.06 15.04
N GLY A 337 -38.00 -55.30 14.58
CA GLY A 337 -39.39 -55.59 15.00
C GLY A 337 -40.48 -54.76 14.33
N ALA A 338 -41.20 -55.39 13.40
CA ALA A 338 -42.56 -55.06 12.92
C ALA A 338 -42.82 -53.71 12.20
N GLN A 339 -43.85 -53.74 11.35
CA GLN A 339 -44.36 -52.60 10.56
C GLN A 339 -45.81 -52.30 10.96
N SER A 340 -46.22 -51.03 10.86
CA SER A 340 -47.63 -50.60 10.70
C SER A 340 -47.67 -49.16 10.13
N PRO A 341 -48.77 -48.72 9.51
CA PRO A 341 -48.71 -47.80 8.38
C PRO A 341 -48.62 -46.30 8.71
N ALA A 342 -48.25 -45.52 7.69
CA ALA A 342 -48.02 -44.08 7.75
C ALA A 342 -49.32 -43.23 7.74
N PRO A 343 -49.19 -41.93 8.00
CA PRO A 343 -49.78 -40.89 7.17
C PRO A 343 -48.71 -40.20 6.30
N ALA A 344 -49.08 -39.74 5.10
CA ALA A 344 -48.15 -39.10 4.19
C ALA A 344 -47.80 -37.66 4.63
N GLY A 345 -46.50 -37.37 4.70
CA GLY A 345 -45.96 -36.01 4.81
C GLY A 345 -44.84 -35.83 3.78
N ALA A 346 -44.91 -34.79 2.97
CA ALA A 346 -43.94 -34.52 1.90
C ALA A 346 -42.63 -33.92 2.47
N GLY A 347 -41.86 -34.75 3.16
CA GLY A 347 -40.47 -34.43 3.49
C GLY A 347 -39.59 -34.60 2.26
N HIS A 348 -39.05 -33.51 1.72
CA HIS A 348 -37.87 -33.58 0.87
C HIS A 348 -36.67 -33.93 1.76
N GLU A 349 -36.40 -35.23 1.94
CA GLU A 349 -35.07 -35.68 2.32
C GLU A 349 -34.11 -35.23 1.20
N VAL A 350 -33.28 -34.23 1.49
CA VAL A 350 -32.21 -33.81 0.59
C VAL A 350 -31.15 -34.92 0.65
N GLU A 351 -31.27 -35.86 -0.29
CA GLU A 351 -30.26 -36.88 -0.54
C GLU A 351 -28.89 -36.20 -0.63
N ALA A 352 -27.98 -36.57 0.28
CA ALA A 352 -26.68 -35.92 0.36
C ALA A 352 -25.95 -36.11 -0.98
N PRO A 353 -25.56 -35.03 -1.68
CA PRO A 353 -25.08 -35.14 -3.05
C PRO A 353 -23.83 -36.02 -3.08
N GLY A 354 -23.91 -37.12 -3.82
CA GLY A 354 -22.78 -38.02 -4.04
C GLY A 354 -21.56 -37.26 -4.59
N PRO A 355 -20.34 -37.77 -4.34
CA PRO A 355 -19.10 -37.04 -4.64
C PRO A 355 -19.09 -36.57 -6.11
N ARG A 356 -19.16 -35.25 -6.30
CA ARG A 356 -19.25 -34.62 -7.62
C ARG A 356 -17.92 -34.80 -8.35
N ALA A 357 -17.83 -35.82 -9.20
CA ALA A 357 -16.74 -35.95 -10.15
C ALA A 357 -16.66 -34.67 -11.01
N PHE A 358 -15.61 -33.89 -10.82
CA PHE A 358 -15.30 -32.70 -11.60
C PHE A 358 -14.33 -33.07 -12.74
N ASP A 359 -14.29 -32.24 -13.79
CA ASP A 359 -13.36 -32.45 -14.90
C ASP A 359 -11.94 -32.00 -14.51
N ALA A 360 -10.97 -32.89 -14.70
CA ALA A 360 -9.55 -32.60 -14.48
C ALA A 360 -8.87 -31.98 -15.72
N ALA A 361 -9.53 -31.88 -16.87
CA ALA A 361 -8.94 -31.33 -18.10
C ALA A 361 -8.45 -29.87 -17.98
N PRO A 362 -9.12 -28.94 -17.27
CA PRO A 362 -8.59 -27.59 -17.05
C PRO A 362 -7.28 -27.58 -16.24
N ALA A 363 -7.17 -28.47 -15.23
CA ALA A 363 -5.94 -28.66 -14.46
C ALA A 363 -4.84 -29.35 -15.28
N ARG A 364 -5.20 -30.27 -16.19
CA ARG A 364 -4.27 -30.86 -17.17
C ARG A 364 -3.69 -29.80 -18.11
N ALA A 365 -4.54 -28.94 -18.67
CA ALA A 365 -4.10 -27.87 -19.58
C ALA A 365 -3.21 -26.84 -18.87
N ALA A 366 -3.54 -26.47 -17.62
CA ALA A 366 -2.67 -25.66 -16.77
C ALA A 366 -1.31 -26.33 -16.53
N LEU A 367 -1.29 -27.63 -16.20
CA LEU A 367 -0.05 -28.39 -16.01
C LEU A 367 0.80 -28.48 -17.29
N GLU A 368 0.17 -28.58 -18.46
CA GLU A 368 0.85 -28.58 -19.76
C GLU A 368 1.48 -27.21 -20.09
N ARG A 369 0.88 -26.09 -19.65
CA ARG A 369 1.49 -24.75 -19.73
C ARG A 369 2.61 -24.56 -18.71
N LEU A 370 2.41 -25.01 -17.47
CA LEU A 370 3.35 -24.90 -16.35
C LEU A 370 4.61 -25.74 -16.54
N LEU A 371 4.46 -26.96 -17.07
CA LEU A 371 5.48 -28.00 -17.02
C LEU A 371 5.52 -28.87 -18.31
N PRO A 372 5.60 -28.27 -19.51
CA PRO A 372 5.35 -28.95 -20.80
C PRO A 372 6.22 -30.17 -21.08
N LYS A 373 7.44 -30.25 -20.52
CA LYS A 373 8.34 -31.40 -20.69
C LYS A 373 7.97 -32.60 -19.82
N HIS A 374 7.22 -32.40 -18.74
CA HIS A 374 6.98 -33.41 -17.70
C HIS A 374 5.50 -33.64 -17.39
N ALA A 375 4.58 -32.83 -17.93
CA ALA A 375 3.14 -32.97 -17.70
C ALA A 375 2.61 -34.40 -17.95
N GLY A 376 3.15 -35.10 -18.95
CA GLY A 376 2.82 -36.50 -19.25
C GLY A 376 3.26 -37.54 -18.20
N GLN A 377 4.13 -37.16 -17.26
CA GLN A 377 4.57 -38.00 -16.13
C GLN A 377 3.64 -37.87 -14.90
N PHE A 378 2.62 -37.02 -14.97
CA PHE A 378 1.59 -36.87 -13.94
C PHE A 378 0.27 -37.50 -14.37
N THR A 379 -0.35 -38.27 -13.47
CA THR A 379 -1.75 -38.68 -13.53
C THR A 379 -2.55 -37.84 -12.54
N LEU A 380 -3.44 -36.97 -13.04
CA LEU A 380 -4.35 -36.15 -12.23
C LEU A 380 -5.68 -36.88 -12.06
N VAL A 381 -6.20 -36.96 -10.83
CA VAL A 381 -7.39 -37.75 -10.48
C VAL A 381 -8.32 -36.97 -9.56
N ALA A 382 -9.54 -36.69 -10.03
CA ALA A 382 -10.57 -36.04 -9.21
C ALA A 382 -10.97 -36.92 -8.00
N ASP A 383 -11.01 -36.31 -6.81
CA ASP A 383 -11.34 -36.96 -5.54
C ASP A 383 -12.23 -36.06 -4.67
N ALA A 384 -13.43 -35.77 -5.17
CA ALA A 384 -14.40 -34.85 -4.55
C ALA A 384 -15.13 -35.43 -3.32
N ALA A 385 -14.57 -36.46 -2.67
CA ALA A 385 -15.15 -37.08 -1.48
C ALA A 385 -14.77 -36.35 -0.17
N THR A 386 -13.84 -35.39 -0.21
CA THR A 386 -13.33 -34.71 0.99
C THR A 386 -14.09 -33.42 1.29
N ALA A 387 -14.69 -33.32 2.49
CA ALA A 387 -15.44 -32.14 2.95
C ALA A 387 -14.56 -30.88 3.25
N LYS A 388 -13.26 -30.96 2.98
CA LYS A 388 -12.31 -29.85 2.95
C LYS A 388 -11.44 -29.98 1.70
N ASP A 389 -10.91 -28.87 1.23
CA ASP A 389 -9.92 -28.90 0.15
C ASP A 389 -8.69 -29.72 0.57
N SER A 390 -8.28 -30.65 -0.30
CA SER A 390 -7.19 -31.57 -0.02
C SER A 390 -6.54 -32.08 -1.30
N PHE A 391 -5.31 -32.56 -1.17
CA PHE A 391 -4.62 -33.30 -2.21
C PHE A 391 -3.85 -34.49 -1.63
N THR A 392 -3.58 -35.50 -2.46
CA THR A 392 -2.66 -36.60 -2.14
C THR A 392 -1.71 -36.87 -3.29
N VAL A 393 -0.41 -36.83 -3.00
CA VAL A 393 0.70 -37.06 -3.94
C VAL A 393 1.29 -38.46 -3.68
N SER A 394 1.53 -39.21 -4.75
CA SER A 394 2.05 -40.59 -4.72
C SER A 394 2.70 -40.96 -6.06
N GLY A 395 3.32 -42.12 -6.17
CA GLY A 395 3.79 -42.67 -7.46
C GLY A 395 5.29 -42.99 -7.52
N THR A 396 5.68 -43.67 -8.59
CA THR A 396 7.08 -44.06 -8.85
C THR A 396 7.80 -42.98 -9.64
N ALA A 397 9.09 -43.20 -9.93
CA ALA A 397 9.79 -42.37 -10.90
C ALA A 397 9.05 -42.40 -12.26
N GLY A 398 9.02 -41.26 -12.94
CA GLY A 398 8.34 -41.06 -14.22
C GLY A 398 6.80 -41.17 -14.21
N ALA A 399 6.18 -41.50 -13.07
CA ALA A 399 4.74 -41.79 -12.97
C ALA A 399 4.16 -41.32 -11.62
N VAL A 400 4.11 -40.01 -11.44
CA VAL A 400 3.52 -39.35 -10.28
C VAL A 400 1.99 -39.35 -10.43
N THR A 401 1.26 -39.61 -9.35
CA THR A 401 -0.20 -39.52 -9.28
C THR A 401 -0.60 -38.49 -8.23
N VAL A 402 -1.41 -37.52 -8.63
CA VAL A 402 -2.00 -36.50 -7.76
C VAL A 402 -3.52 -36.67 -7.73
N ARG A 403 -4.06 -36.83 -6.53
CA ARG A 403 -5.50 -36.77 -6.23
C ARG A 403 -5.84 -35.42 -5.63
N GLY A 404 -7.01 -34.87 -5.91
CA GLY A 404 -7.42 -33.56 -5.38
C GLY A 404 -8.93 -33.34 -5.38
N SER A 405 -9.40 -32.52 -4.43
CA SER A 405 -10.80 -32.09 -4.27
C SER A 405 -11.34 -31.22 -5.41
N THR A 406 -10.47 -30.50 -6.12
CA THR A 406 -10.77 -29.54 -7.19
C THR A 406 -9.65 -29.52 -8.23
N GLY A 407 -9.86 -28.84 -9.37
CA GLY A 407 -8.81 -28.60 -10.36
C GLY A 407 -7.62 -27.81 -9.79
N ALA A 408 -7.91 -26.85 -8.91
CA ALA A 408 -6.90 -26.08 -8.20
C ALA A 408 -6.08 -26.96 -7.23
N THR A 409 -6.70 -27.80 -6.40
CA THR A 409 -5.94 -28.66 -5.47
C THR A 409 -5.14 -29.76 -6.16
N LEU A 410 -5.54 -30.20 -7.37
CA LEU A 410 -4.69 -31.01 -8.24
C LEU A 410 -3.40 -30.28 -8.63
N LEU A 411 -3.48 -28.99 -8.98
CA LEU A 411 -2.29 -28.16 -9.23
C LEU A 411 -1.50 -27.90 -7.95
N THR A 412 -2.15 -27.66 -6.80
CA THR A 412 -1.45 -27.50 -5.52
C THR A 412 -0.66 -28.75 -5.12
N GLY A 413 -1.19 -29.95 -5.41
CA GLY A 413 -0.45 -31.19 -5.22
C GLY A 413 0.76 -31.32 -6.15
N VAL A 414 0.70 -30.80 -7.37
CA VAL A 414 1.88 -30.70 -8.25
C VAL A 414 2.88 -29.67 -7.72
N GLY A 415 2.43 -28.49 -7.28
CA GLY A 415 3.27 -27.47 -6.67
C GLY A 415 4.03 -28.01 -5.46
N TRP A 416 3.30 -28.62 -4.52
CA TRP A 416 3.89 -29.29 -3.36
C TRP A 416 4.91 -30.36 -3.76
N TYR A 417 4.59 -31.21 -4.75
CA TYR A 417 5.52 -32.23 -5.27
C TYR A 417 6.81 -31.61 -5.83
N LEU A 418 6.70 -30.55 -6.65
CA LEU A 418 7.85 -29.88 -7.23
C LEU A 418 8.76 -29.31 -6.14
N GLN A 419 8.16 -28.62 -5.16
CA GLN A 419 8.86 -27.99 -4.05
C GLN A 419 9.52 -29.00 -3.09
N HIS A 420 8.84 -30.11 -2.77
CA HIS A 420 9.21 -31.00 -1.65
C HIS A 420 9.84 -32.34 -2.09
N VAL A 421 9.71 -32.74 -3.36
CA VAL A 421 10.21 -34.03 -3.87
C VAL A 421 11.10 -33.84 -5.10
N ALA A 422 10.71 -32.97 -6.05
CA ALA A 422 11.50 -32.75 -7.26
C ALA A 422 12.64 -31.74 -7.09
N GLY A 423 12.59 -30.90 -6.05
CA GLY A 423 13.61 -29.89 -5.76
C GLY A 423 13.58 -28.70 -6.73
N ALA A 424 12.41 -28.36 -7.28
CA ALA A 424 12.24 -27.27 -8.24
C ALA A 424 11.18 -26.26 -7.80
N ASP A 425 11.23 -25.08 -8.40
CA ASP A 425 10.41 -23.93 -8.07
C ASP A 425 9.70 -23.37 -9.32
N ILE A 426 8.45 -22.95 -9.14
CA ILE A 426 7.72 -22.10 -10.09
C ILE A 426 7.18 -20.92 -9.29
N GLY A 427 8.09 -20.05 -8.89
CA GLY A 427 7.78 -18.82 -8.19
C GLY A 427 7.15 -17.75 -9.08
N TRP A 428 6.76 -16.66 -8.45
CA TRP A 428 6.16 -15.50 -9.11
C TRP A 428 6.93 -14.23 -8.71
N PRO A 429 7.94 -13.80 -9.50
CA PRO A 429 8.40 -14.32 -10.80
C PRO A 429 9.52 -15.36 -10.69
N GLY A 430 9.89 -15.95 -11.84
CA GLY A 430 11.05 -16.83 -12.01
C GLY A 430 10.82 -18.27 -11.56
N ASP A 431 11.49 -19.21 -12.24
CA ASP A 431 11.36 -20.66 -12.11
C ASP A 431 12.72 -21.38 -12.23
N SER A 432 12.75 -22.64 -11.80
CA SER A 432 13.88 -23.56 -11.97
C SER A 432 13.53 -24.86 -12.72
N ILE A 433 12.42 -24.91 -13.47
CA ILE A 433 11.95 -26.15 -14.13
C ILE A 433 12.93 -26.69 -15.18
N GLY A 434 13.83 -25.83 -15.70
CA GLY A 434 14.93 -26.22 -16.57
C GLY A 434 15.98 -27.13 -15.90
N MET A 435 16.00 -27.20 -14.57
CA MET A 435 16.92 -28.04 -13.77
C MET A 435 16.35 -29.43 -13.44
N LEU A 436 15.06 -29.67 -13.73
CA LEU A 436 14.42 -30.96 -13.45
C LEU A 436 15.06 -32.10 -14.27
N PRO A 437 15.24 -33.30 -13.68
CA PRO A 437 15.68 -34.49 -14.41
C PRO A 437 14.66 -34.86 -15.50
N ALA A 438 15.11 -35.57 -16.54
CA ALA A 438 14.24 -36.01 -17.63
C ALA A 438 13.12 -36.96 -17.17
N GLU A 439 13.40 -37.77 -16.14
CA GLU A 439 12.43 -38.60 -15.42
C GLU A 439 12.28 -38.04 -14.01
N LEU A 440 11.05 -37.70 -13.61
CA LEU A 440 10.74 -37.13 -12.30
C LEU A 440 10.96 -38.14 -11.16
N PRO A 441 11.50 -37.73 -9.99
CA PRO A 441 11.80 -38.64 -8.89
C PRO A 441 10.56 -39.25 -8.24
N ALA A 442 10.70 -40.50 -7.77
CA ALA A 442 9.66 -41.23 -7.06
C ALA A 442 9.23 -40.53 -5.76
N VAL A 443 7.95 -40.65 -5.41
CA VAL A 443 7.42 -40.13 -4.14
C VAL A 443 7.73 -41.17 -3.04
N PRO A 444 8.54 -40.85 -1.99
CA PRO A 444 9.04 -41.88 -1.06
C PRO A 444 7.96 -42.63 -0.28
N ALA A 445 6.85 -41.96 0.03
CA ALA A 445 5.61 -42.53 0.53
C ALA A 445 4.45 -41.60 0.14
N PRO A 446 3.20 -42.08 0.00
CA PRO A 446 2.06 -41.20 -0.27
C PRO A 446 1.90 -40.11 0.78
N VAL A 447 1.74 -38.85 0.35
CA VAL A 447 1.55 -37.69 1.23
C VAL A 447 0.24 -37.01 0.93
N THR A 448 -0.62 -36.90 1.95
CA THR A 448 -1.85 -36.10 1.93
C THR A 448 -1.61 -34.75 2.61
N ARG A 449 -2.27 -33.71 2.10
CA ARG A 449 -2.43 -32.39 2.74
C ARG A 449 -3.89 -31.94 2.64
N THR A 450 -4.33 -31.18 3.63
CA THR A 450 -5.69 -30.64 3.73
C THR A 450 -5.60 -29.17 4.12
N ALA A 451 -6.35 -28.30 3.45
CA ALA A 451 -6.34 -26.87 3.72
C ALA A 451 -6.78 -26.58 5.16
N LEU A 452 -6.02 -25.71 5.83
CA LEU A 452 -6.21 -25.32 7.22
C LEU A 452 -7.34 -24.30 7.42
N VAL A 453 -7.70 -23.62 6.33
CA VAL A 453 -8.70 -22.56 6.21
C VAL A 453 -9.49 -22.77 4.92
N ALA A 454 -10.73 -22.26 4.86
CA ALA A 454 -11.59 -22.44 3.67
C ALA A 454 -11.19 -21.46 2.55
N HIS A 455 -11.04 -20.19 2.91
CA HIS A 455 -10.78 -19.09 2.00
C HIS A 455 -9.27 -18.89 1.79
N ARG A 456 -8.81 -18.94 0.55
CA ARG A 456 -7.46 -18.52 0.15
C ARG A 456 -7.65 -17.53 -0.98
N TYR A 457 -7.81 -16.28 -0.58
CA TYR A 457 -8.15 -15.14 -1.44
C TYR A 457 -6.87 -14.50 -2.01
N ALA A 458 -6.93 -14.01 -3.24
CA ALA A 458 -5.85 -13.26 -3.87
C ALA A 458 -6.33 -12.04 -4.68
N LEU A 459 -5.39 -11.10 -4.80
CA LEU A 459 -5.40 -9.83 -5.54
C LEU A 459 -6.13 -8.69 -4.81
N ASN A 460 -5.42 -7.57 -4.65
CA ASN A 460 -5.93 -6.33 -4.07
C ASN A 460 -6.95 -5.67 -5.02
N ASP A 461 -7.78 -4.78 -4.49
CA ASP A 461 -8.60 -3.87 -5.29
C ASP A 461 -7.78 -2.99 -6.27
N THR A 462 -6.47 -2.85 -6.06
CA THR A 462 -5.54 -2.10 -6.93
C THR A 462 -4.67 -2.97 -7.87
N ASP A 463 -4.73 -4.31 -7.80
CA ASP A 463 -3.82 -5.19 -8.59
C ASP A 463 -3.91 -4.95 -10.09
N ASP A 464 -5.11 -4.79 -10.67
CA ASP A 464 -5.20 -4.68 -12.13
C ASP A 464 -4.54 -3.39 -12.64
N GLY A 465 -4.79 -2.25 -11.99
CA GLY A 465 -4.15 -0.98 -12.32
C GLY A 465 -2.62 -1.03 -12.26
N TYR A 466 -2.03 -1.57 -11.18
CA TYR A 466 -0.58 -1.51 -10.97
C TYR A 466 0.22 -2.73 -11.47
N SER A 467 -0.41 -3.90 -11.66
CA SER A 467 0.22 -5.11 -12.23
C SER A 467 0.05 -5.21 -13.75
N GLY A 468 -0.86 -4.43 -14.33
CA GLY A 468 -0.98 -4.25 -15.78
C GLY A 468 -2.42 -4.36 -16.27
N ALA A 469 -3.11 -3.23 -16.32
CA ALA A 469 -4.52 -3.20 -16.72
C ALA A 469 -4.74 -3.60 -18.20
N TYR A 470 -3.67 -3.63 -19.01
CA TYR A 470 -3.70 -3.97 -20.43
C TYR A 470 -3.17 -5.39 -20.73
N ARG A 471 -3.02 -6.25 -19.72
CA ARG A 471 -2.56 -7.65 -19.85
C ARG A 471 -3.40 -8.46 -20.84
N THR A 472 -2.76 -9.46 -21.45
CA THR A 472 -3.37 -10.47 -22.32
C THR A 472 -4.07 -11.57 -21.53
N PHE A 473 -4.92 -12.37 -22.19
CA PHE A 473 -5.53 -13.53 -21.54
C PHE A 473 -4.48 -14.55 -21.09
N GLU A 474 -3.41 -14.70 -21.87
CA GLU A 474 -2.31 -15.61 -21.61
C GLU A 474 -1.53 -15.23 -20.33
N GLU A 475 -1.38 -13.93 -20.06
CA GLU A 475 -0.78 -13.41 -18.82
C GLU A 475 -1.69 -13.63 -17.60
N HIS A 476 -3.00 -13.37 -17.72
CA HIS A 476 -3.96 -13.69 -16.66
C HIS A 476 -4.10 -15.21 -16.44
N GLN A 477 -4.06 -16.03 -17.51
CA GLN A 477 -4.06 -17.49 -17.40
C GLN A 477 -2.80 -17.99 -16.69
N ARG A 478 -1.62 -17.41 -16.99
CA ARG A 478 -0.38 -17.70 -16.26
C ARG A 478 -0.45 -17.29 -14.79
N GLN A 479 -1.09 -16.16 -14.47
CA GLN A 479 -1.37 -15.70 -13.11
C GLN A 479 -2.27 -16.71 -12.38
N ILE A 480 -3.38 -17.14 -12.99
CA ILE A 480 -4.31 -18.13 -12.42
C ILE A 480 -3.63 -19.49 -12.19
N ASP A 481 -2.85 -19.96 -13.17
CA ASP A 481 -2.10 -21.22 -13.06
C ASP A 481 -1.11 -21.21 -11.89
N LEU A 482 -0.46 -20.06 -11.61
CA LEU A 482 0.40 -19.87 -10.44
C LEU A 482 -0.42 -19.84 -9.14
N LEU A 483 -1.51 -19.07 -9.09
CA LEU A 483 -2.38 -18.98 -7.92
C LEU A 483 -2.91 -20.37 -7.51
N ALA A 484 -3.32 -21.19 -8.48
CA ALA A 484 -3.77 -22.57 -8.24
C ALA A 484 -2.63 -23.52 -7.82
N LEU A 485 -1.43 -23.39 -8.40
CA LEU A 485 -0.22 -24.13 -7.99
C LEU A 485 0.15 -23.87 -6.52
N HIS A 486 -0.10 -22.65 -6.04
CA HIS A 486 0.09 -22.23 -4.65
C HIS A 486 -1.22 -22.30 -3.80
N GLY A 487 -2.27 -22.94 -4.31
CA GLY A 487 -3.46 -23.34 -3.54
C GLY A 487 -4.45 -22.25 -3.16
N VAL A 488 -4.37 -21.08 -3.80
CA VAL A 488 -5.44 -20.07 -3.83
C VAL A 488 -6.71 -20.68 -4.44
N ASN A 489 -7.89 -20.25 -3.97
CA ASN A 489 -9.18 -20.67 -4.54
C ASN A 489 -10.16 -19.53 -4.81
N GLU A 490 -9.86 -18.30 -4.39
CA GLU A 490 -10.68 -17.11 -4.59
C GLU A 490 -9.81 -16.00 -5.19
N VAL A 491 -10.19 -15.45 -6.35
CA VAL A 491 -9.36 -14.50 -7.10
C VAL A 491 -10.22 -13.34 -7.58
N PHE A 492 -9.78 -12.10 -7.34
CA PHE A 492 -10.53 -10.92 -7.76
C PHE A 492 -10.39 -10.64 -9.27
N VAL A 493 -11.52 -10.39 -9.94
CA VAL A 493 -11.60 -10.17 -11.40
C VAL A 493 -12.17 -8.79 -11.69
N GLN A 494 -11.30 -7.79 -11.84
CA GLN A 494 -11.69 -6.41 -12.17
C GLN A 494 -11.92 -6.17 -13.68
N VAL A 495 -11.23 -6.93 -14.52
CA VAL A 495 -11.15 -6.72 -15.97
C VAL A 495 -12.53 -6.80 -16.62
N GLY A 496 -12.97 -5.71 -17.26
CA GLY A 496 -14.26 -5.63 -17.94
C GLY A 496 -15.44 -5.21 -17.05
N ALA A 497 -15.23 -4.99 -15.75
CA ALA A 497 -16.28 -4.60 -14.82
C ALA A 497 -16.89 -3.22 -15.09
N GLU A 498 -16.27 -2.40 -15.94
CA GLU A 498 -16.84 -1.15 -16.42
C GLU A 498 -18.03 -1.35 -17.36
N TYR A 499 -18.09 -2.48 -18.09
CA TYR A 499 -19.11 -2.69 -19.11
C TYR A 499 -20.52 -2.94 -18.53
N PRO A 500 -20.73 -3.70 -17.44
CA PRO A 500 -22.02 -3.74 -16.74
C PRO A 500 -22.55 -2.37 -16.31
N TYR A 501 -21.69 -1.46 -15.82
CA TYR A 501 -22.08 -0.07 -15.53
C TYR A 501 -22.46 0.68 -16.81
N TYR A 502 -21.62 0.62 -17.85
CA TYR A 502 -21.87 1.25 -19.16
C TYR A 502 -23.22 0.83 -19.75
N ARG A 503 -23.60 -0.44 -19.59
CA ARG A 503 -24.86 -1.00 -20.11
C ARG A 503 -26.06 -0.67 -19.23
N ALA A 504 -25.94 -0.83 -17.92
CA ALA A 504 -27.05 -0.58 -16.99
C ALA A 504 -27.44 0.91 -16.97
N LEU A 505 -26.47 1.83 -16.85
CA LEU A 505 -26.75 3.27 -16.73
C LEU A 505 -27.42 3.90 -17.97
N GLN A 506 -27.31 3.28 -19.15
CA GLN A 506 -28.08 3.70 -20.34
C GLN A 506 -29.59 3.56 -20.14
N ARG A 507 -30.07 2.65 -19.26
CA ARG A 507 -31.49 2.54 -18.87
C ARG A 507 -31.95 3.67 -17.93
N PHE A 508 -31.01 4.42 -17.36
CA PHE A 508 -31.23 5.48 -16.36
C PHE A 508 -30.91 6.88 -16.92
N GLY A 509 -31.00 7.05 -18.24
CA GLY A 509 -30.95 8.36 -18.91
C GLY A 509 -29.56 8.88 -19.30
N TYR A 510 -28.53 8.02 -19.28
CA TYR A 510 -27.19 8.39 -19.75
C TYR A 510 -26.91 7.93 -21.17
N THR A 511 -26.22 8.77 -21.93
CA THR A 511 -25.77 8.45 -23.29
C THR A 511 -24.47 7.65 -23.30
N PRO A 512 -24.19 6.91 -24.38
CA PRO A 512 -22.88 6.34 -24.67
C PRO A 512 -21.70 7.32 -24.68
N ALA A 513 -21.92 8.64 -24.77
CA ALA A 513 -20.85 9.64 -24.71
C ALA A 513 -20.45 9.93 -23.25
N GLU A 514 -21.43 10.37 -22.45
CA GLU A 514 -21.23 10.75 -21.04
C GLU A 514 -20.58 9.62 -20.23
N LEU A 515 -21.03 8.37 -20.42
CA LEU A 515 -20.48 7.22 -19.70
C LEU A 515 -19.02 6.90 -20.09
N ARG A 516 -18.62 7.17 -21.34
CA ARG A 516 -17.24 6.94 -21.81
C ARG A 516 -16.27 8.04 -21.38
N GLU A 517 -16.77 9.21 -21.01
CA GLU A 517 -16.01 10.30 -20.40
C GLU A 517 -15.89 10.13 -18.88
N TRP A 518 -16.93 9.57 -18.23
CA TRP A 518 -16.97 9.27 -16.81
C TRP A 518 -16.21 8.00 -16.39
N ILE A 519 -16.16 6.98 -17.25
CA ILE A 519 -15.35 5.77 -17.02
C ILE A 519 -13.87 6.08 -17.33
N PRO A 520 -12.93 5.81 -16.40
CA PRO A 520 -11.50 6.07 -16.62
C PRO A 520 -10.85 5.10 -17.61
N GLY A 521 -9.66 5.47 -18.08
CA GLY A 521 -8.72 4.55 -18.73
C GLY A 521 -8.40 3.35 -17.83
N PRO A 522 -8.17 2.14 -18.40
CA PRO A 522 -7.89 0.90 -17.65
C PRO A 522 -6.88 1.04 -16.51
N GLY A 523 -5.80 1.80 -16.69
CA GLY A 523 -4.79 2.02 -15.66
C GLY A 523 -5.34 2.59 -14.36
N HIS A 524 -6.49 3.28 -14.40
CA HIS A 524 -7.11 3.96 -13.26
C HIS A 524 -8.48 3.37 -12.83
N GLN A 525 -8.95 2.29 -13.48
CA GLN A 525 -10.27 1.69 -13.20
C GLN A 525 -10.43 1.14 -11.78
N SER A 526 -9.35 0.67 -11.15
CA SER A 526 -9.36 0.19 -9.76
C SER A 526 -9.89 1.23 -8.76
N TRP A 527 -9.51 2.50 -8.89
CA TRP A 527 -10.00 3.57 -8.00
C TRP A 527 -11.43 3.99 -8.31
N TRP A 528 -11.86 3.90 -9.57
CA TRP A 528 -13.27 4.12 -9.93
C TRP A 528 -14.19 3.01 -9.39
N LEU A 529 -13.75 1.74 -9.40
CA LEU A 529 -14.46 0.64 -8.74
C LEU A 529 -14.56 0.81 -7.21
N LEU A 530 -13.61 1.54 -6.60
CA LEU A 530 -13.62 1.95 -5.19
C LEU A 530 -14.38 3.26 -4.92
N GLN A 531 -15.02 3.88 -5.92
CA GLN A 531 -15.63 5.21 -5.85
C GLN A 531 -14.65 6.36 -5.49
N ASN A 532 -13.34 6.17 -5.68
CA ASN A 532 -12.31 7.17 -5.38
C ASN A 532 -12.12 8.20 -6.51
N LEU A 533 -12.43 7.89 -7.78
CA LEU A 533 -12.29 8.86 -8.89
C LEU A 533 -13.27 8.61 -10.03
N SER A 534 -13.37 9.57 -10.96
CA SER A 534 -14.07 9.43 -12.24
C SER A 534 -13.37 10.19 -13.37
N GLY A 535 -13.52 9.68 -14.60
CA GLY A 535 -12.77 10.13 -15.78
C GLY A 535 -11.25 9.95 -15.66
N PHE A 536 -10.49 10.68 -16.47
CA PHE A 536 -9.03 10.53 -16.67
C PHE A 536 -8.61 9.29 -17.49
N GLY A 537 -7.48 9.38 -18.20
CA GLY A 537 -7.02 8.41 -19.22
C GLY A 537 -7.93 8.30 -20.48
N GLY A 538 -9.20 8.66 -20.38
CA GLY A 538 -10.21 8.52 -21.44
C GLY A 538 -10.36 9.71 -22.40
N PRO A 539 -11.51 9.83 -23.10
CA PRO A 539 -12.63 8.89 -23.02
C PRO A 539 -12.26 7.51 -23.54
N VAL A 540 -12.78 6.46 -22.88
CA VAL A 540 -12.65 5.08 -23.36
C VAL A 540 -13.57 4.84 -24.57
N THR A 541 -13.33 3.77 -25.33
CA THR A 541 -14.17 3.38 -26.46
C THR A 541 -14.94 2.10 -26.17
N GLU A 542 -16.11 1.95 -26.80
CA GLU A 542 -16.93 0.73 -26.62
C GLU A 542 -16.21 -0.53 -27.13
N GLN A 543 -15.31 -0.39 -28.11
CA GLN A 543 -14.40 -1.46 -28.52
C GLN A 543 -13.53 -1.94 -27.34
N LEU A 544 -12.84 -1.03 -26.65
CA LEU A 544 -11.99 -1.37 -25.51
C LEU A 544 -12.81 -2.00 -24.37
N MET A 545 -13.91 -1.37 -23.96
CA MET A 545 -14.73 -1.88 -22.86
C MET A 545 -15.33 -3.25 -23.18
N LYS A 546 -15.76 -3.50 -24.43
CA LYS A 546 -16.26 -4.80 -24.88
C LYS A 546 -15.14 -5.85 -24.94
N ALA A 547 -13.95 -5.50 -25.41
CA ALA A 547 -12.79 -6.39 -25.42
C ALA A 547 -12.36 -6.77 -23.99
N ARG A 548 -12.40 -5.82 -23.05
CA ARG A 548 -12.17 -6.07 -21.62
C ARG A 548 -13.26 -6.95 -21.00
N ALA A 549 -14.54 -6.75 -21.35
CA ALA A 549 -15.62 -7.64 -20.91
C ALA A 549 -15.47 -9.09 -21.45
N GLU A 550 -15.09 -9.25 -22.72
CA GLU A 550 -14.80 -10.57 -23.30
C GLU A 550 -13.56 -11.23 -22.68
N LEU A 551 -12.58 -10.45 -22.23
CA LEU A 551 -11.41 -10.92 -21.47
C LEU A 551 -11.80 -11.34 -20.04
N GLY A 552 -12.57 -10.52 -19.33
CA GLY A 552 -13.09 -10.82 -17.99
C GLY A 552 -13.94 -12.10 -17.95
N GLY A 553 -14.75 -12.33 -18.99
CA GLY A 553 -15.51 -13.58 -19.15
C GLY A 553 -14.62 -14.82 -19.23
N LYS A 554 -13.54 -14.76 -20.02
CA LYS A 554 -12.55 -15.86 -20.14
C LYS A 554 -11.77 -16.08 -18.83
N ILE A 555 -11.43 -15.00 -18.12
CA ILE A 555 -10.77 -15.06 -16.80
C ILE A 555 -11.69 -15.78 -15.79
N ALA A 556 -12.97 -15.39 -15.74
CA ALA A 556 -13.97 -16.02 -14.87
C ALA A 556 -14.22 -17.50 -15.25
N GLU A 557 -14.18 -17.84 -16.53
CA GLU A 557 -14.28 -19.22 -17.02
C GLU A 557 -13.06 -20.07 -16.68
N GLN A 558 -11.84 -19.55 -16.85
CA GLN A 558 -10.59 -20.24 -16.46
C GLN A 558 -10.55 -20.53 -14.96
N LEU A 559 -11.01 -19.60 -14.12
CA LEU A 559 -11.15 -19.80 -12.67
C LEU A 559 -12.20 -20.88 -12.36
N ARG A 560 -13.41 -20.77 -12.91
CA ARG A 560 -14.48 -21.77 -12.73
C ARG A 560 -14.06 -23.17 -13.19
N GLY A 561 -13.30 -23.28 -14.28
CA GLY A 561 -12.77 -24.55 -14.79
C GLY A 561 -11.80 -25.25 -13.83
N LEU A 562 -11.03 -24.50 -13.03
CA LEU A 562 -10.20 -25.06 -11.97
C LEU A 562 -10.97 -25.33 -10.66
N GLY A 563 -12.26 -25.00 -10.59
CA GLY A 563 -13.03 -25.03 -9.34
C GLY A 563 -12.67 -23.89 -8.38
N MET A 564 -12.12 -22.80 -8.91
CA MET A 564 -11.86 -21.55 -8.18
C MET A 564 -13.04 -20.58 -8.32
N THR A 565 -13.24 -19.73 -7.33
CA THR A 565 -14.23 -18.66 -7.32
C THR A 565 -13.67 -17.42 -8.02
N PRO A 566 -14.23 -16.97 -9.16
CA PRO A 566 -13.98 -15.63 -9.66
C PRO A 566 -14.75 -14.63 -8.80
N VAL A 567 -14.05 -13.90 -7.93
CA VAL A 567 -14.67 -12.86 -7.12
C VAL A 567 -14.93 -11.66 -8.02
N LEU A 568 -16.20 -11.25 -8.16
CA LEU A 568 -16.60 -10.16 -9.06
C LEU A 568 -16.86 -8.87 -8.27
N PRO A 569 -16.66 -7.67 -8.85
CA PRO A 569 -17.09 -6.42 -8.22
C PRO A 569 -18.61 -6.42 -8.03
N GLY A 570 -19.10 -6.14 -6.83
CA GLY A 570 -20.53 -5.95 -6.60
C GLY A 570 -20.96 -4.49 -6.79
N TYR A 571 -22.28 -4.26 -6.87
CA TYR A 571 -22.84 -2.92 -6.97
C TYR A 571 -23.34 -2.39 -5.62
N PHE A 572 -22.83 -1.21 -5.24
CA PHE A 572 -23.09 -0.56 -3.95
C PHE A 572 -23.42 0.94 -4.05
N GLY A 573 -23.81 1.42 -5.23
CA GLY A 573 -24.44 2.74 -5.41
C GLY A 573 -23.66 3.73 -6.29
N THR A 574 -22.61 3.30 -6.98
CA THR A 574 -21.77 4.17 -7.84
C THR A 574 -22.57 4.67 -9.05
N VAL A 575 -22.82 5.98 -9.13
CA VAL A 575 -23.49 6.61 -10.29
C VAL A 575 -22.75 7.85 -10.79
N PRO A 576 -22.95 8.27 -12.06
CA PRO A 576 -22.43 9.54 -12.53
C PRO A 576 -23.21 10.73 -11.92
N PRO A 577 -22.68 11.96 -12.02
CA PRO A 577 -23.39 13.17 -11.63
C PRO A 577 -24.78 13.31 -12.27
N SER A 578 -25.65 14.10 -11.65
CA SER A 578 -27.02 14.40 -12.11
C SER A 578 -27.95 13.19 -12.21
N PHE A 579 -27.66 12.09 -11.50
CA PHE A 579 -28.49 10.88 -11.55
C PHE A 579 -29.93 11.12 -11.08
N ALA A 580 -30.10 11.89 -10.00
CA ALA A 580 -31.41 12.21 -9.43
C ALA A 580 -32.27 13.11 -10.34
N GLU A 581 -31.65 13.98 -11.14
CA GLU A 581 -32.34 14.82 -12.13
C GLU A 581 -32.95 13.96 -13.25
N ARG A 582 -32.24 12.91 -13.66
CA ARG A 582 -32.66 11.97 -14.72
C ARG A 582 -33.63 10.89 -14.21
N ASN A 583 -33.62 10.62 -12.91
CA ASN A 583 -34.34 9.50 -12.29
C ASN A 583 -35.21 9.99 -11.11
N PRO A 584 -36.43 10.49 -11.35
CA PRO A 584 -37.30 11.04 -10.31
C PRO A 584 -37.51 10.08 -9.12
N GLY A 585 -37.28 10.60 -7.91
CA GLY A 585 -37.36 9.83 -6.67
C GLY A 585 -36.11 9.02 -6.32
N ALA A 586 -35.02 9.13 -7.10
CA ALA A 586 -33.68 8.78 -6.63
C ALA A 586 -33.12 9.87 -5.70
N VAL A 587 -32.23 9.50 -4.79
CA VAL A 587 -31.48 10.40 -3.92
C VAL A 587 -30.00 10.08 -4.09
N THR A 588 -29.18 11.05 -4.47
CA THR A 588 -27.71 10.92 -4.46
C THR A 588 -27.08 11.78 -3.38
N VAL A 589 -25.95 11.32 -2.87
CA VAL A 589 -25.03 12.08 -2.01
C VAL A 589 -23.75 12.32 -2.81
N PRO A 590 -23.43 13.57 -3.18
CA PRO A 590 -22.16 13.91 -3.79
C PRO A 590 -21.00 13.54 -2.86
N GLN A 591 -20.06 12.73 -3.35
CA GLN A 591 -18.96 12.22 -2.52
C GLN A 591 -17.79 13.21 -2.39
N GLY A 592 -17.74 14.25 -3.24
CA GLY A 592 -16.72 15.29 -3.19
C GLY A 592 -15.41 14.87 -3.87
N ASP A 593 -14.29 15.19 -3.23
CA ASP A 593 -12.94 14.94 -3.74
C ASP A 593 -12.29 13.72 -3.08
N TRP A 594 -11.45 13.00 -3.83
CA TRP A 594 -10.35 12.21 -3.27
C TRP A 594 -9.09 12.52 -4.10
N ALA A 595 -8.03 12.95 -3.42
CA ALA A 595 -6.74 13.28 -4.04
C ALA A 595 -6.85 14.15 -5.31
N GLY A 596 -7.66 15.21 -5.31
CA GLY A 596 -7.77 16.12 -6.45
C GLY A 596 -8.57 15.57 -7.64
N PHE A 597 -9.36 14.50 -7.44
CA PHE A 597 -10.29 13.92 -8.40
C PHE A 597 -11.73 13.95 -7.91
N ASP A 598 -12.64 14.26 -8.84
CA ASP A 598 -14.08 14.19 -8.66
C ASP A 598 -14.54 12.74 -8.41
N ARG A 599 -15.05 12.45 -7.21
CA ARG A 599 -15.62 11.14 -6.86
C ARG A 599 -17.00 10.96 -7.51
N PRO A 600 -17.39 9.74 -7.92
CA PRO A 600 -18.77 9.42 -8.30
C PRO A 600 -19.82 9.82 -7.24
N ASP A 601 -21.03 10.13 -7.70
CA ASP A 601 -22.19 10.30 -6.82
C ASP A 601 -22.54 8.94 -6.16
N TRP A 602 -22.95 8.97 -4.89
CA TRP A 602 -23.46 7.78 -4.21
C TRP A 602 -24.98 7.76 -4.20
N LEU A 603 -25.58 6.85 -4.97
CA LEU A 603 -27.02 6.59 -4.97
C LEU A 603 -27.44 5.86 -3.69
N ASP A 604 -28.33 6.49 -2.90
CA ASP A 604 -28.88 5.96 -1.64
C ASP A 604 -29.35 4.50 -1.82
N PRO A 605 -28.71 3.52 -1.15
CA PRO A 605 -29.08 2.12 -1.29
C PRO A 605 -30.48 1.76 -0.77
N ALA A 606 -31.07 2.57 0.11
CA ALA A 606 -32.46 2.37 0.54
C ALA A 606 -33.49 2.73 -0.54
N SER A 607 -33.08 3.47 -1.59
CA SER A 607 -33.97 3.96 -2.64
C SER A 607 -34.47 2.86 -3.60
N GLN A 608 -35.68 3.04 -4.14
CA GLN A 608 -36.18 2.16 -5.20
C GLN A 608 -35.36 2.27 -6.50
N ALA A 609 -34.68 3.40 -6.72
CA ALA A 609 -33.81 3.58 -7.88
C ALA A 609 -32.55 2.69 -7.76
N PHE A 610 -31.94 2.61 -6.58
CA PHE A 610 -30.85 1.66 -6.30
C PHE A 610 -31.28 0.23 -6.57
N ALA A 611 -32.43 -0.20 -6.05
CA ALA A 611 -32.91 -1.57 -6.21
C ALA A 611 -33.11 -1.97 -7.69
N ARG A 612 -33.53 -1.04 -8.55
CA ARG A 612 -33.62 -1.27 -10.01
C ARG A 612 -32.23 -1.32 -10.67
N LEU A 613 -31.39 -0.31 -10.43
CA LEU A 613 -30.07 -0.22 -11.06
C LEU A 613 -29.14 -1.37 -10.64
N ALA A 614 -29.21 -1.82 -9.39
CA ALA A 614 -28.51 -3.00 -8.92
C ALA A 614 -28.96 -4.28 -9.68
N ALA A 615 -30.27 -4.44 -9.90
CA ALA A 615 -30.81 -5.58 -10.66
C ALA A 615 -30.37 -5.54 -12.13
N ASP A 616 -30.41 -4.37 -12.78
CA ASP A 616 -29.89 -4.17 -14.14
C ASP A 616 -28.39 -4.45 -14.24
N TYR A 617 -27.60 -3.96 -13.28
CA TYR A 617 -26.16 -4.21 -13.19
C TYR A 617 -25.84 -5.70 -13.08
N TYR A 618 -26.44 -6.40 -12.11
CA TYR A 618 -26.19 -7.83 -11.89
C TYR A 618 -26.72 -8.69 -13.05
N ALA A 619 -27.72 -8.23 -13.80
CA ALA A 619 -28.18 -8.89 -15.02
C ALA A 619 -27.14 -8.77 -16.16
N GLU A 620 -26.63 -7.57 -16.47
CA GLU A 620 -25.59 -7.40 -17.49
C GLU A 620 -24.28 -8.09 -17.06
N GLN A 621 -23.91 -8.02 -15.77
CA GLN A 621 -22.71 -8.68 -15.24
C GLN A 621 -22.76 -10.20 -15.40
N ARG A 622 -23.88 -10.84 -15.01
CA ARG A 622 -24.05 -12.30 -15.13
C ARG A 622 -24.06 -12.76 -16.58
N ALA A 623 -24.59 -11.95 -17.49
CA ALA A 623 -24.58 -12.25 -18.93
C ALA A 623 -23.17 -12.30 -19.55
N LEU A 624 -22.17 -11.68 -18.90
CA LEU A 624 -20.79 -11.58 -19.38
C LEU A 624 -19.83 -12.53 -18.64
N PHE A 625 -19.96 -12.63 -17.31
CA PHE A 625 -19.01 -13.37 -16.46
C PHE A 625 -19.57 -14.67 -15.88
N GLY A 626 -20.90 -14.87 -15.96
CA GLY A 626 -21.63 -15.92 -15.27
C GLY A 626 -21.96 -15.57 -13.81
N ASP A 627 -22.47 -16.55 -13.07
CA ASP A 627 -22.67 -16.45 -11.63
C ASP A 627 -21.37 -16.67 -10.84
N SER A 628 -21.26 -16.01 -9.68
CA SER A 628 -20.23 -16.26 -8.67
C SER A 628 -20.84 -16.51 -7.28
N SER A 629 -20.04 -17.07 -6.38
CA SER A 629 -20.36 -17.26 -4.96
C SER A 629 -19.83 -16.15 -4.06
N MET A 630 -19.02 -15.20 -4.57
CA MET A 630 -18.43 -14.12 -3.78
C MET A 630 -18.27 -12.83 -4.59
N TYR A 631 -18.62 -11.69 -3.97
CA TYR A 631 -18.59 -10.37 -4.59
C TYR A 631 -17.87 -9.35 -3.72
N ARG A 632 -16.95 -8.59 -4.31
CA ARG A 632 -16.11 -7.59 -3.64
C ARG A 632 -16.79 -6.22 -3.68
N MET A 633 -17.01 -5.60 -2.51
CA MET A 633 -17.56 -4.24 -2.38
C MET A 633 -17.02 -3.52 -1.14
N SER A 634 -16.68 -2.24 -1.25
CA SER A 634 -16.35 -1.35 -0.12
C SER A 634 -16.97 0.04 -0.33
N PRO A 635 -18.19 0.27 0.16
CA PRO A 635 -18.80 1.60 0.21
C PRO A 635 -17.93 2.56 1.04
N LEU A 636 -17.90 3.84 0.67
CA LEU A 636 -17.21 4.91 1.41
C LEU A 636 -15.70 4.66 1.63
N HIS A 637 -15.07 3.95 0.69
CA HIS A 637 -13.63 3.66 0.73
C HIS A 637 -12.81 4.96 0.74
N GLU A 638 -11.94 5.12 1.74
CA GLU A 638 -11.10 6.31 1.94
C GLU A 638 -11.88 7.63 1.88
N GLY A 639 -13.02 7.68 2.58
CA GLY A 639 -13.83 8.88 2.74
C GLY A 639 -15.08 8.87 1.88
N GLY A 640 -15.33 9.96 1.15
CA GLY A 640 -16.67 10.26 0.67
C GLY A 640 -17.57 10.77 1.80
N GLN A 641 -18.89 10.75 1.61
CA GLN A 641 -19.86 11.35 2.53
C GLN A 641 -21.12 10.50 2.67
N THR A 642 -21.60 10.32 3.90
CA THR A 642 -22.89 9.66 4.16
C THR A 642 -24.08 10.56 3.81
N GLY A 643 -23.91 11.89 3.85
CA GLY A 643 -25.02 12.83 3.75
C GLY A 643 -26.08 12.52 4.80
N SER A 644 -27.34 12.38 4.34
CA SER A 644 -28.48 11.94 5.17
C SER A 644 -28.76 10.43 5.12
N VAL A 645 -27.92 9.63 4.46
CA VAL A 645 -28.12 8.17 4.32
C VAL A 645 -27.71 7.48 5.61
N ASP A 646 -28.60 6.64 6.16
CA ASP A 646 -28.27 5.76 7.27
C ASP A 646 -27.40 4.61 6.77
N VAL A 647 -26.13 4.56 7.22
CA VAL A 647 -25.12 3.57 6.79
C VAL A 647 -25.56 2.13 7.11
N LYS A 648 -26.32 1.93 8.19
CA LYS A 648 -26.78 0.61 8.63
C LYS A 648 -27.91 0.12 7.71
N GLU A 649 -28.90 0.97 7.42
CA GLU A 649 -29.97 0.61 6.47
C GLU A 649 -29.42 0.45 5.04
N ALA A 650 -28.49 1.31 4.63
CA ALA A 650 -27.82 1.23 3.35
C ALA A 650 -27.00 -0.07 3.19
N ALA A 651 -26.22 -0.47 4.18
CA ALA A 651 -25.46 -1.72 4.15
C ALA A 651 -26.38 -2.95 4.06
N GLY A 652 -27.49 -2.96 4.82
CA GLY A 652 -28.53 -3.99 4.71
C GLY A 652 -29.18 -4.04 3.32
N ALA A 653 -29.41 -2.89 2.69
CA ALA A 653 -29.95 -2.80 1.35
C ALA A 653 -28.96 -3.27 0.26
N VAL A 654 -27.66 -2.97 0.38
CA VAL A 654 -26.59 -3.50 -0.49
C VAL A 654 -26.51 -5.02 -0.39
N GLN A 655 -26.47 -5.59 0.83
CA GLN A 655 -26.44 -7.04 1.03
C GLN A 655 -27.71 -7.71 0.47
N LYS A 656 -28.87 -7.09 0.66
CA LYS A 656 -30.16 -7.56 0.12
C LYS A 656 -30.20 -7.52 -1.42
N ALA A 657 -29.65 -6.49 -2.06
CA ALA A 657 -29.60 -6.40 -3.52
C ALA A 657 -28.67 -7.45 -4.11
N LEU A 658 -27.49 -7.67 -3.50
CA LEU A 658 -26.61 -8.78 -3.85
C LEU A 658 -27.34 -10.13 -3.73
N TRP A 659 -28.02 -10.39 -2.61
CA TRP A 659 -28.73 -11.66 -2.38
C TRP A 659 -29.99 -11.86 -3.25
N ALA A 660 -30.62 -10.78 -3.71
CA ALA A 660 -31.74 -10.86 -4.64
C ALA A 660 -31.28 -11.27 -6.05
N ALA A 661 -30.07 -10.89 -6.45
CA ALA A 661 -29.45 -11.34 -7.69
C ALA A 661 -28.80 -12.73 -7.54
N HIS A 662 -27.96 -12.91 -6.51
CA HIS A 662 -27.11 -14.09 -6.31
C HIS A 662 -27.35 -14.69 -4.91
N PRO A 663 -28.41 -15.50 -4.73
CA PRO A 663 -28.73 -16.14 -3.45
C PRO A 663 -27.57 -17.01 -2.95
N GLY A 664 -27.18 -16.85 -1.68
CA GLY A 664 -26.05 -17.57 -1.10
C GLY A 664 -24.68 -16.89 -1.27
N ALA A 665 -24.58 -15.79 -2.02
CA ALA A 665 -23.30 -15.13 -2.27
C ALA A 665 -22.71 -14.44 -1.01
N LEU A 666 -21.40 -14.53 -0.85
CA LEU A 666 -20.65 -13.80 0.16
C LEU A 666 -20.31 -12.38 -0.32
N TRP A 667 -20.39 -11.40 0.57
CA TRP A 667 -19.82 -10.07 0.35
C TRP A 667 -18.42 -10.01 0.96
N ALA A 668 -17.40 -9.91 0.10
CA ALA A 668 -16.01 -9.68 0.47
C ALA A 668 -15.76 -8.18 0.70
N VAL A 669 -15.39 -7.80 1.92
CA VAL A 669 -15.14 -6.41 2.34
C VAL A 669 -13.70 -6.25 2.82
N LEU A 670 -12.99 -5.24 2.33
CA LEU A 670 -11.60 -4.97 2.71
C LEU A 670 -11.53 -4.33 4.10
N GLY A 671 -10.73 -4.92 4.98
CA GLY A 671 -10.38 -4.37 6.30
C GLY A 671 -9.28 -3.31 6.21
N TRP A 672 -9.57 -2.18 5.56
CA TRP A 672 -8.66 -1.04 5.43
C TRP A 672 -8.99 0.06 6.44
N GLN A 673 -7.99 0.81 6.91
CA GLN A 673 -8.12 1.86 7.93
C GLN A 673 -9.06 1.47 9.10
N ASP A 674 -10.23 2.11 9.23
CA ASP A 674 -11.25 1.79 10.24
C ASP A 674 -12.40 0.89 9.74
N ASP A 675 -12.40 0.53 8.45
CA ASP A 675 -13.42 -0.32 7.84
C ASP A 675 -13.26 -1.85 8.10
N PRO A 676 -14.33 -2.63 7.87
CA PRO A 676 -15.73 -2.17 7.82
C PRO A 676 -16.17 -1.54 9.16
N THR A 677 -16.84 -0.39 9.09
CA THR A 677 -17.37 0.32 10.27
C THR A 677 -18.37 -0.52 11.08
N LYS A 678 -18.57 -0.17 12.36
CA LYS A 678 -19.53 -0.87 13.23
C LYS A 678 -20.97 -0.68 12.75
N GLU A 679 -21.24 0.47 12.15
CA GLU A 679 -22.53 0.89 11.61
C GLU A 679 -22.89 0.05 10.37
N LEU A 680 -21.92 -0.17 9.46
CA LEU A 680 -22.05 -1.12 8.35
C LEU A 680 -22.29 -2.54 8.88
N LEU A 681 -21.45 -3.02 9.81
CA LEU A 681 -21.56 -4.37 10.39
C LEU A 681 -22.88 -4.60 11.14
N ALA A 682 -23.47 -3.57 11.74
CA ALA A 682 -24.77 -3.64 12.40
C ALA A 682 -25.96 -3.68 11.42
N GLY A 683 -25.73 -3.42 10.13
CA GLY A 683 -26.75 -3.39 9.08
C GLY A 683 -26.90 -4.70 8.31
N VAL A 684 -25.93 -5.60 8.46
CA VAL A 684 -25.77 -6.81 7.63
C VAL A 684 -25.78 -8.08 8.46
N ASP A 685 -26.19 -9.17 7.82
CA ASP A 685 -25.94 -10.51 8.34
C ASP A 685 -24.46 -10.84 8.13
N THR A 686 -23.67 -10.73 9.21
CA THR A 686 -22.22 -10.92 9.20
C THR A 686 -21.79 -12.35 8.86
N SER A 687 -22.68 -13.35 8.95
CA SER A 687 -22.38 -14.72 8.51
C SER A 687 -22.23 -14.85 6.98
N LYS A 688 -22.63 -13.81 6.24
CA LYS A 688 -22.52 -13.69 4.77
C LYS A 688 -21.45 -12.68 4.33
N LEU A 689 -20.61 -12.23 5.26
CA LEU A 689 -19.41 -11.46 4.94
C LEU A 689 -18.16 -12.36 4.96
N LEU A 690 -17.15 -11.94 4.19
CA LEU A 690 -15.76 -12.28 4.45
C LEU A 690 -14.95 -10.98 4.54
N ILE A 691 -14.35 -10.70 5.70
CA ILE A 691 -13.51 -9.52 5.88
C ILE A 691 -12.07 -9.86 5.47
N LEU A 692 -11.54 -9.16 4.46
CA LEU A 692 -10.20 -9.35 3.93
C LEU A 692 -9.23 -8.42 4.69
N ASP A 693 -8.45 -8.93 5.64
CA ASP A 693 -7.64 -8.08 6.52
C ASP A 693 -6.33 -7.60 5.88
N GLY A 694 -6.39 -6.57 5.05
CA GLY A 694 -5.22 -5.90 4.46
C GLY A 694 -4.25 -5.26 5.47
N LEU A 695 -4.58 -5.19 6.75
CA LEU A 695 -3.77 -4.57 7.80
C LEU A 695 -3.24 -5.59 8.84
N SER A 696 -3.44 -6.89 8.61
CA SER A 696 -3.10 -8.00 9.50
C SER A 696 -1.62 -8.05 9.92
N ASP A 697 -0.71 -7.47 9.13
CA ASP A 697 0.73 -7.41 9.40
C ASP A 697 1.26 -5.99 9.65
N ARG A 698 0.49 -4.93 9.38
CA ARG A 698 0.94 -3.53 9.46
C ARG A 698 1.06 -3.02 10.89
N TYR A 699 0.05 -3.27 11.71
CA TYR A 699 -0.09 -2.67 13.05
C TYR A 699 0.12 -3.69 14.18
N ASN A 700 0.31 -3.18 15.40
CA ASN A 700 0.54 -3.99 16.61
C ASN A 700 -0.71 -4.02 17.50
N ARG A 701 -0.86 -5.08 18.31
CA ARG A 701 -1.98 -5.27 19.25
C ARG A 701 -3.38 -5.28 18.59
N LEU A 702 -3.49 -5.95 17.44
CA LEU A 702 -4.78 -6.17 16.78
C LEU A 702 -5.63 -7.19 17.56
N ASP A 703 -6.92 -6.88 17.69
CA ASP A 703 -7.99 -7.76 18.15
C ASP A 703 -9.10 -7.66 17.10
N ARG A 704 -9.24 -8.71 16.28
CA ARG A 704 -10.18 -8.72 15.14
C ARG A 704 -11.54 -9.25 15.55
N GLU A 705 -11.56 -10.19 16.48
CA GLU A 705 -12.74 -10.78 17.07
C GLU A 705 -13.59 -9.72 17.78
N THR A 706 -12.97 -8.84 18.58
CA THR A 706 -13.65 -7.68 19.19
C THR A 706 -13.95 -6.58 18.18
N ARG A 707 -13.05 -6.26 17.23
CA ARG A 707 -13.28 -5.17 16.25
C ARG A 707 -14.45 -5.47 15.32
N TRP A 708 -14.64 -6.73 14.92
CA TRP A 708 -15.63 -7.15 13.93
C TRP A 708 -16.75 -8.04 14.51
N GLY A 709 -16.84 -8.18 15.83
CA GLY A 709 -17.95 -8.86 16.51
C GLY A 709 -18.11 -10.34 16.15
N GLY A 710 -17.01 -11.03 15.82
CA GLY A 710 -17.03 -12.42 15.37
C GLY A 710 -17.41 -12.64 13.89
N ALA A 711 -17.48 -11.60 13.06
CA ALA A 711 -17.64 -11.76 11.62
C ALA A 711 -16.47 -12.56 10.99
N PRO A 712 -16.72 -13.47 10.03
CA PRO A 712 -15.66 -14.26 9.40
C PRO A 712 -14.63 -13.38 8.70
N TYR A 713 -13.34 -13.68 8.90
CA TYR A 713 -12.26 -12.91 8.30
C TYR A 713 -11.10 -13.77 7.80
N ALA A 714 -10.37 -13.23 6.83
CA ALA A 714 -9.14 -13.78 6.30
C ALA A 714 -7.96 -12.91 6.75
N MET A 715 -6.90 -13.52 7.32
CA MET A 715 -5.68 -12.81 7.68
C MET A 715 -4.95 -12.40 6.39
N GLY A 716 -4.70 -11.11 6.18
CA GLY A 716 -4.12 -10.60 4.93
C GLY A 716 -2.71 -10.04 5.04
N THR A 717 -2.16 -9.67 3.88
CA THR A 717 -0.95 -8.83 3.78
C THR A 717 -1.04 -7.89 2.58
N ILE A 718 -0.69 -6.62 2.79
CA ILE A 718 -0.36 -5.66 1.74
C ILE A 718 1.13 -5.31 1.94
N TYR A 719 2.03 -6.23 1.58
CA TYR A 719 3.49 -6.01 1.70
C TYR A 719 4.06 -5.11 0.60
N ASN A 720 3.25 -4.77 -0.41
CA ASN A 720 3.63 -3.92 -1.53
C ASN A 720 2.52 -2.89 -1.77
N PHE A 721 2.90 -1.61 -1.82
CA PHE A 721 2.05 -0.47 -2.18
C PHE A 721 2.52 0.13 -3.51
N GLY A 722 1.59 0.61 -4.32
CA GLY A 722 1.84 1.18 -5.65
C GLY A 722 2.45 0.24 -6.69
N GLY A 723 2.88 -0.97 -6.32
CA GLY A 723 3.79 -1.81 -7.09
C GLY A 723 5.28 -1.46 -6.95
N HIS A 724 5.70 -0.77 -5.87
CA HIS A 724 7.09 -0.34 -5.69
C HIS A 724 8.07 -1.52 -5.86
N THR A 725 9.15 -1.29 -6.60
CA THR A 725 10.21 -2.30 -6.81
C THR A 725 11.09 -2.39 -5.57
N THR A 726 10.61 -3.07 -4.52
CA THR A 726 11.31 -3.24 -3.24
C THR A 726 11.39 -4.71 -2.84
N VAL A 727 12.47 -5.11 -2.18
CA VAL A 727 12.58 -6.44 -1.56
C VAL A 727 12.22 -6.36 -0.08
N GLY A 728 11.32 -7.24 0.37
CA GLY A 728 11.03 -7.50 1.77
C GLY A 728 9.54 -7.61 2.11
N ALA A 729 9.28 -8.15 3.30
CA ALA A 729 7.95 -8.29 3.89
C ALA A 729 8.05 -8.61 5.39
N ASN A 730 6.96 -8.41 6.13
CA ASN A 730 6.85 -8.70 7.57
C ASN A 730 6.71 -10.23 7.86
N THR A 731 7.49 -11.12 7.23
CA THR A 731 7.12 -12.56 7.14
C THR A 731 7.02 -13.30 8.47
N SER A 732 7.86 -12.97 9.45
CA SER A 732 7.79 -13.53 10.81
C SER A 732 6.49 -13.16 11.53
N VAL A 733 5.97 -11.96 11.26
CA VAL A 733 4.68 -11.49 11.78
C VAL A 733 3.52 -12.33 11.27
N TRP A 734 3.57 -12.80 10.01
CA TRP A 734 2.54 -13.67 9.45
C TRP A 734 2.53 -15.05 10.11
N ILE A 735 3.71 -15.66 10.28
CA ILE A 735 3.88 -16.97 10.94
C ILE A 735 3.36 -16.91 12.38
N ASP A 736 3.78 -15.90 13.15
CA ASP A 736 3.37 -15.71 14.54
C ASP A 736 1.86 -15.47 14.68
N ARG A 737 1.26 -14.65 13.80
CA ARG A 737 -0.17 -14.30 13.87
C ARG A 737 -1.08 -15.40 13.38
N PHE A 738 -0.82 -15.99 12.21
CA PHE A 738 -1.72 -16.98 11.62
C PHE A 738 -1.93 -18.19 12.54
N GLY A 739 -0.83 -18.73 13.08
CA GLY A 739 -0.89 -19.85 14.03
C GLY A 739 -1.61 -19.50 15.32
N SER A 740 -1.30 -18.34 15.92
CA SER A 740 -1.88 -17.94 17.21
C SER A 740 -3.33 -17.47 17.13
N TRP A 741 -3.74 -16.83 16.03
CA TRP A 741 -5.11 -16.36 15.83
C TRP A 741 -6.06 -17.51 15.50
N ARG A 742 -5.64 -18.45 14.65
CA ARG A 742 -6.43 -19.66 14.31
C ARG A 742 -6.60 -20.60 15.51
N ALA A 743 -5.73 -20.52 16.52
CA ALA A 743 -5.77 -21.32 17.73
C ALA A 743 -6.65 -20.75 18.87
N LYS A 744 -7.28 -19.58 18.68
CA LYS A 744 -8.29 -19.06 19.64
C LYS A 744 -9.53 -19.97 19.63
N ALA A 745 -10.13 -20.19 20.80
CA ALA A 745 -11.30 -21.07 20.93
C ALA A 745 -12.56 -20.52 20.23
N ASP A 746 -12.59 -19.21 20.02
CA ASP A 746 -13.62 -18.36 19.42
C ASP A 746 -13.13 -17.70 18.11
N SER A 747 -12.12 -18.29 17.46
CA SER A 747 -11.51 -17.72 16.25
C SER A 747 -12.50 -17.59 15.09
N ALA A 748 -12.70 -16.36 14.62
CA ALA A 748 -13.42 -16.07 13.37
C ALA A 748 -12.51 -16.08 12.13
N LEU A 749 -11.24 -16.51 12.27
CA LEU A 749 -10.27 -16.60 11.18
C LEU A 749 -10.58 -17.81 10.28
N THR A 750 -11.22 -17.56 9.13
CA THR A 750 -11.65 -18.57 8.15
C THR A 750 -10.80 -18.62 6.89
N GLY A 751 -9.80 -17.73 6.75
CA GLY A 751 -9.00 -17.60 5.52
C GLY A 751 -7.61 -16.97 5.62
N ILE A 752 -6.93 -16.92 4.47
CA ILE A 752 -5.82 -15.99 4.18
C ILE A 752 -6.17 -15.10 2.97
N ALA A 753 -5.64 -13.88 2.91
CA ALA A 753 -5.88 -12.91 1.84
C ALA A 753 -4.59 -12.27 1.33
N TYR A 754 -4.13 -12.71 0.16
CA TYR A 754 -2.93 -12.18 -0.50
C TYR A 754 -3.27 -10.91 -1.28
N LEU A 755 -2.95 -9.73 -0.71
CA LEU A 755 -3.45 -8.42 -1.13
C LEU A 755 -2.35 -7.39 -1.50
N PRO A 756 -1.20 -7.73 -2.12
CA PRO A 756 -0.28 -6.69 -2.57
C PRO A 756 -0.94 -5.78 -3.63
N GLU A 757 -0.65 -4.49 -3.60
CA GLU A 757 -1.21 -3.55 -4.59
C GLU A 757 -0.69 -3.78 -6.01
N ALA A 758 0.50 -4.39 -6.16
CA ALA A 758 0.87 -5.06 -7.40
C ALA A 758 1.57 -6.39 -7.13
N THR A 759 1.30 -7.37 -7.98
CA THR A 759 1.89 -8.70 -7.98
C THR A 759 3.12 -8.79 -8.90
N GLY A 760 3.81 -9.94 -8.92
CA GLY A 760 5.04 -10.12 -9.71
C GLY A 760 6.32 -9.59 -9.05
N THR A 761 6.32 -9.32 -7.74
CA THR A 761 7.53 -9.03 -6.96
C THR A 761 7.60 -9.94 -5.71
N ASN A 762 8.80 -10.13 -5.16
CA ASN A 762 9.03 -10.88 -3.91
C ASN A 762 8.49 -12.33 -3.95
N PRO A 763 9.08 -13.23 -4.74
CA PRO A 763 8.57 -14.60 -4.91
C PRO A 763 8.50 -15.38 -3.58
N ALA A 764 9.45 -15.14 -2.66
CA ALA A 764 9.45 -15.73 -1.32
C ALA A 764 8.34 -15.20 -0.39
N ALA A 765 7.81 -13.98 -0.64
CA ALA A 765 6.68 -13.43 0.12
C ALA A 765 5.37 -14.12 -0.25
N PHE A 766 5.10 -14.28 -1.55
CA PHE A 766 3.93 -14.98 -2.09
C PHE A 766 3.84 -16.43 -1.58
N ASP A 767 4.92 -17.17 -1.79
CA ASP A 767 5.07 -18.60 -1.51
C ASP A 767 4.93 -18.91 -0.01
N LEU A 768 5.63 -18.17 0.87
CA LEU A 768 5.49 -18.32 2.32
C LEU A 768 4.10 -17.92 2.84
N PHE A 769 3.46 -16.91 2.23
CA PHE A 769 2.13 -16.48 2.66
C PHE A 769 1.05 -17.51 2.26
N THR A 770 1.19 -18.17 1.12
CA THR A 770 0.28 -19.23 0.67
C THR A 770 0.49 -20.55 1.41
N ASP A 771 1.74 -20.89 1.77
CA ASP A 771 2.07 -22.06 2.61
C ASP A 771 1.35 -22.07 3.97
N LEU A 772 1.00 -20.89 4.51
CA LEU A 772 0.21 -20.76 5.75
C LEU A 772 -1.11 -21.55 5.68
N ALA A 773 -1.73 -21.66 4.51
CA ALA A 773 -2.99 -22.39 4.34
C ALA A 773 -2.81 -23.92 4.33
N TRP A 774 -1.58 -24.44 4.23
CA TRP A 774 -1.30 -25.85 3.97
C TRP A 774 -0.38 -26.53 4.97
N GLU A 775 0.54 -25.81 5.62
CA GLU A 775 1.50 -26.42 6.54
C GLU A 775 0.92 -26.70 7.94
N PRO A 776 0.77 -27.97 8.35
CA PRO A 776 -0.09 -28.37 9.46
C PRO A 776 0.44 -28.02 10.86
N GLY A 777 1.66 -27.49 10.96
CA GLY A 777 2.32 -27.08 12.21
C GLY A 777 3.03 -25.73 12.09
N PRO A 778 3.71 -25.27 13.14
CA PRO A 778 4.44 -24.00 13.11
C PRO A 778 5.56 -24.01 12.06
N ILE A 779 5.59 -22.99 11.20
CA ILE A 779 6.65 -22.82 10.20
C ILE A 779 7.90 -22.26 10.89
N ASP A 780 8.99 -23.02 10.91
CA ASP A 780 10.32 -22.46 11.20
C ASP A 780 10.77 -21.62 10.02
N GLN A 781 10.74 -20.29 10.17
CA GLN A 781 11.11 -19.31 9.14
C GLN A 781 12.51 -19.58 8.56
N LYS A 782 13.49 -19.98 9.38
CA LYS A 782 14.86 -20.21 8.90
C LYS A 782 14.95 -21.49 8.09
N GLN A 783 14.31 -22.58 8.55
CA GLN A 783 14.26 -23.82 7.78
C GLN A 783 13.44 -23.67 6.50
N TRP A 784 12.39 -22.84 6.51
CA TRP A 784 11.61 -22.53 5.31
C TRP A 784 12.46 -21.82 4.25
N PHE A 785 13.14 -20.71 4.61
CA PHE A 785 14.00 -19.98 3.67
C PHE A 785 15.20 -20.80 3.16
N ALA A 786 15.73 -21.72 3.98
CA ALA A 786 16.75 -22.68 3.51
C ALA A 786 16.19 -23.63 2.45
N ARG A 787 15.01 -24.25 2.69
CA ARG A 787 14.36 -25.12 1.69
C ARG A 787 13.94 -24.35 0.44
N PHE A 788 13.48 -23.10 0.59
CA PHE A 788 13.20 -22.21 -0.53
C PHE A 788 14.44 -22.07 -1.42
N ALA A 789 15.60 -21.70 -0.84
CA ALA A 789 16.85 -21.54 -1.57
C ALA A 789 17.26 -22.81 -2.35
N ASP A 790 17.14 -23.99 -1.73
CA ASP A 790 17.47 -25.27 -2.35
C ASP A 790 16.65 -25.54 -3.62
N ARG A 791 15.33 -25.31 -3.59
CA ARG A 791 14.46 -25.52 -4.77
C ARG A 791 14.48 -24.36 -5.77
N ARG A 792 14.68 -23.13 -5.28
CA ARG A 792 14.66 -21.89 -6.07
C ARG A 792 15.66 -21.92 -7.23
N TYR A 793 16.80 -22.58 -7.05
CA TYR A 793 17.79 -22.76 -8.13
C TYR A 793 17.92 -24.20 -8.64
N GLY A 794 17.12 -25.14 -8.13
CA GLY A 794 16.98 -26.51 -8.66
C GLY A 794 17.81 -27.59 -7.95
N ARG A 795 18.65 -27.23 -6.97
CA ARG A 795 19.31 -28.15 -6.00
C ARG A 795 19.95 -27.34 -4.86
N PRO A 796 20.26 -27.97 -3.71
CA PRO A 796 20.99 -27.31 -2.62
C PRO A 796 22.35 -26.72 -3.03
N ASP A 797 22.62 -25.49 -2.57
CA ASP A 797 23.88 -24.77 -2.73
C ASP A 797 24.16 -23.91 -1.49
N ALA A 798 25.38 -24.01 -0.94
CA ALA A 798 25.73 -23.37 0.32
C ALA A 798 25.81 -21.83 0.25
N ARG A 799 25.99 -21.26 -0.95
CA ARG A 799 25.96 -19.82 -1.20
C ARG A 799 24.54 -19.34 -1.46
N ALA A 800 23.70 -20.13 -2.13
CA ALA A 800 22.27 -19.85 -2.25
C ALA A 800 21.60 -19.79 -0.87
N ALA A 801 21.84 -20.79 -0.02
CA ALA A 801 21.32 -20.83 1.34
C ALA A 801 21.85 -19.67 2.21
N ALA A 802 23.11 -19.26 2.03
CA ALA A 802 23.67 -18.10 2.73
C ALA A 802 23.05 -16.77 2.27
N ALA A 803 22.82 -16.60 0.96
CA ALA A 803 22.16 -15.42 0.41
C ALA A 803 20.73 -15.27 0.96
N TRP A 804 19.95 -16.35 0.95
CA TRP A 804 18.58 -16.35 1.45
C TRP A 804 18.48 -16.25 2.97
N GLU A 805 19.49 -16.68 3.74
CA GLU A 805 19.57 -16.41 5.18
C GLU A 805 19.84 -14.92 5.48
N GLU A 806 20.69 -14.23 4.69
CA GLU A 806 20.87 -12.77 4.81
C GLU A 806 19.60 -12.01 4.41
N LEU A 807 18.96 -12.38 3.29
CA LEU A 807 17.67 -11.79 2.88
C LEU A 807 16.57 -12.06 3.91
N ARG A 808 16.55 -13.24 4.55
CA ARG A 808 15.65 -13.55 5.67
C ARG A 808 15.95 -12.65 6.87
N GLN A 809 17.21 -12.50 7.28
CA GLN A 809 17.54 -11.69 8.46
C GLN A 809 17.28 -10.19 8.26
N GLY A 810 17.43 -9.69 7.03
CA GLY A 810 17.14 -8.31 6.65
C GLY A 810 15.72 -8.09 6.12
N PRO A 811 15.53 -7.92 4.79
CA PRO A 811 14.27 -7.46 4.19
C PRO A 811 13.04 -8.32 4.52
N TYR A 812 13.17 -9.65 4.63
CA TYR A 812 12.03 -10.54 4.92
C TYR A 812 11.74 -10.76 6.41
N ASN A 813 12.39 -10.02 7.33
CA ASN A 813 12.11 -10.08 8.77
C ASN A 813 11.92 -8.66 9.37
N THR A 814 11.24 -7.81 8.62
CA THR A 814 10.87 -6.46 9.08
C THR A 814 9.70 -6.50 10.06
N SER A 815 9.68 -5.57 11.02
CA SER A 815 8.74 -5.60 12.16
C SER A 815 7.46 -4.81 11.92
N SER A 816 6.32 -5.35 12.36
CA SER A 816 5.02 -4.66 12.39
C SER A 816 5.01 -3.46 13.35
N GLY A 817 4.18 -2.48 13.04
CA GLY A 817 3.89 -1.31 13.90
C GLY A 817 3.61 0.00 13.17
N LEU A 818 3.86 0.08 11.86
CA LEU A 818 3.62 1.27 11.03
C LEU A 818 3.56 0.95 9.53
N TRP A 819 4.44 0.04 9.07
CA TRP A 819 4.65 -0.32 7.68
C TRP A 819 4.63 -1.85 7.51
N SER A 820 4.21 -2.32 6.34
CA SER A 820 4.28 -3.73 5.90
C SER A 820 5.32 -3.91 4.78
N GLU A 821 5.44 -2.88 3.94
CA GLU A 821 6.34 -2.70 2.81
C GLU A 821 7.76 -2.27 3.18
N SER A 822 8.75 -2.57 2.33
CA SER A 822 10.13 -2.07 2.47
C SER A 822 10.26 -0.60 2.05
N GLN A 823 11.36 0.04 2.43
CA GLN A 823 11.67 1.39 1.92
C GLN A 823 11.93 1.39 0.41
N ASP A 824 11.41 2.39 -0.28
CA ASP A 824 11.62 2.64 -1.70
C ASP A 824 13.03 3.20 -1.99
N SER A 825 13.37 3.30 -3.28
CA SER A 825 14.62 3.92 -3.76
C SER A 825 14.57 5.45 -3.59
N LEU A 826 15.74 6.11 -3.61
CA LEU A 826 15.81 7.56 -3.83
C LEU A 826 16.18 7.94 -5.27
N PHE A 827 16.66 7.01 -6.09
CA PHE A 827 16.83 7.26 -7.53
C PHE A 827 15.48 7.56 -8.19
N ALA A 828 14.44 6.80 -7.81
CA ALA A 828 13.07 6.97 -8.30
C ALA A 828 12.31 8.17 -7.70
N ALA A 829 12.92 8.98 -6.82
CA ALA A 829 12.25 10.09 -6.14
C ALA A 829 12.33 11.40 -6.92
N ARG A 830 11.34 12.28 -6.75
CA ARG A 830 11.48 13.71 -7.08
C ARG A 830 12.71 14.32 -6.37
N PRO A 831 13.65 14.92 -7.11
CA PRO A 831 14.92 15.36 -6.53
C PRO A 831 14.81 16.41 -5.43
N SER A 832 15.40 16.09 -4.28
CA SER A 832 15.68 17.03 -3.20
C SER A 832 16.87 16.54 -2.38
N LEU A 833 17.73 17.44 -1.90
CA LEU A 833 18.80 17.10 -0.94
C LEU A 833 18.27 16.52 0.38
N THR A 834 16.96 16.60 0.64
CA THR A 834 16.30 16.00 1.81
C THR A 834 15.22 14.99 1.41
N ALA A 835 15.27 14.43 0.20
CA ALA A 835 14.38 13.33 -0.20
C ALA A 835 14.58 12.11 0.72
N ALA A 836 13.47 11.55 1.21
CA ALA A 836 13.47 10.43 2.17
C ALA A 836 12.70 9.20 1.65
N GLY A 837 12.03 9.33 0.51
CA GLY A 837 11.41 8.25 -0.27
C GLY A 837 10.96 8.81 -1.62
N SER A 838 10.43 7.95 -2.49
CA SER A 838 9.89 8.31 -3.81
C SER A 838 8.41 8.70 -3.71
N ALA A 839 7.54 7.76 -3.33
CA ALA A 839 6.13 8.04 -3.11
C ALA A 839 5.93 8.86 -1.82
N TYR A 840 4.83 9.61 -1.67
CA TYR A 840 4.50 10.26 -0.39
C TYR A 840 4.26 9.23 0.72
N TRP A 841 3.44 8.21 0.44
CA TRP A 841 3.11 7.12 1.37
C TRP A 841 4.11 5.95 1.24
N SER A 842 5.29 6.10 1.84
CA SER A 842 6.32 5.04 1.89
C SER A 842 7.26 5.16 3.09
N PRO A 843 7.98 4.10 3.48
CA PRO A 843 8.89 4.13 4.63
C PRO A 843 10.08 5.10 4.43
N LYS A 844 10.10 6.20 5.19
CA LYS A 844 11.10 7.28 5.08
C LYS A 844 12.50 6.96 5.65
N SER A 845 12.76 5.71 5.96
CA SER A 845 13.99 5.21 6.57
C SER A 845 14.16 3.72 6.28
N MET A 846 15.42 3.24 6.21
CA MET A 846 15.75 1.82 6.15
C MET A 846 14.97 1.01 7.19
N ARG A 847 14.17 0.03 6.75
CA ARG A 847 13.45 -0.91 7.65
C ARG A 847 14.32 -2.10 8.09
N TYR A 848 15.44 -2.33 7.43
CA TYR A 848 16.39 -3.42 7.69
C TYR A 848 17.85 -2.93 7.46
N PRO A 849 18.88 -3.62 7.99
CA PRO A 849 20.29 -3.23 7.77
C PRO A 849 20.70 -3.43 6.31
N ALA A 850 21.17 -2.36 5.64
CA ALA A 850 21.50 -2.37 4.20
C ALA A 850 22.49 -3.49 3.82
N ASP A 851 23.42 -3.79 4.72
CA ASP A 851 24.52 -4.74 4.53
C ASP A 851 24.04 -6.19 4.36
N SER A 852 22.84 -6.53 4.84
CA SER A 852 22.21 -7.84 4.56
C SER A 852 22.04 -8.08 3.06
N VAL A 853 21.55 -7.07 2.33
CA VAL A 853 21.39 -7.13 0.87
C VAL A 853 22.74 -7.11 0.15
N ARG A 854 23.76 -6.41 0.70
CA ARG A 854 25.14 -6.44 0.18
C ARG A 854 25.78 -7.82 0.30
N ARG A 855 25.67 -8.47 1.48
CA ARG A 855 26.20 -9.82 1.71
C ARG A 855 25.40 -10.88 0.93
N ALA A 856 24.08 -10.74 0.82
CA ALA A 856 23.26 -11.56 -0.05
C ALA A 856 23.71 -11.49 -1.52
N LEU A 857 23.95 -10.29 -2.06
CA LEU A 857 24.49 -10.12 -3.42
C LEU A 857 25.83 -10.83 -3.60
N GLY A 858 26.77 -10.65 -2.65
CA GLY A 858 28.06 -11.34 -2.68
C GLY A 858 27.91 -12.86 -2.71
N HIS A 859 26.99 -13.42 -1.92
CA HIS A 859 26.69 -14.84 -1.93
C HIS A 859 26.00 -15.31 -3.22
N LEU A 860 25.05 -14.56 -3.79
CA LEU A 860 24.45 -14.91 -5.09
C LEU A 860 25.48 -14.95 -6.22
N LEU A 861 26.49 -14.07 -6.18
CA LEU A 861 27.60 -14.10 -7.15
C LEU A 861 28.53 -15.31 -6.98
N GLU A 862 28.50 -16.00 -5.84
CA GLU A 862 29.31 -17.19 -5.57
C GLU A 862 28.57 -18.55 -5.76
N VAL A 863 27.24 -18.57 -5.94
CA VAL A 863 26.44 -19.78 -6.27
C VAL A 863 27.05 -20.55 -7.44
N ASP A 864 27.06 -21.89 -7.43
CA ASP A 864 27.67 -22.70 -8.50
C ASP A 864 27.20 -22.25 -9.92
N PRO A 865 28.13 -21.95 -10.86
CA PRO A 865 27.82 -21.61 -12.25
C PRO A 865 26.77 -22.50 -12.94
N LEU A 866 26.68 -23.78 -12.59
CA LEU A 866 25.68 -24.72 -13.14
C LEU A 866 24.23 -24.36 -12.78
N LEU A 867 23.99 -23.61 -11.69
CA LEU A 867 22.65 -23.22 -11.22
C LEU A 867 22.21 -21.86 -11.76
N ARG A 868 23.14 -21.09 -12.33
CA ARG A 868 22.91 -19.71 -12.80
C ARG A 868 22.05 -19.61 -14.06
N GLY A 869 21.74 -20.74 -14.70
CA GLY A 869 20.90 -20.82 -15.90
C GLY A 869 19.39 -20.81 -15.66
N SER A 870 18.93 -20.78 -14.41
CA SER A 870 17.50 -20.71 -14.06
C SER A 870 16.94 -19.30 -14.23
N SER A 871 15.65 -19.17 -14.59
CA SER A 871 15.02 -17.85 -14.70
C SER A 871 14.83 -17.21 -13.32
N ALA A 872 14.68 -18.04 -12.28
CA ALA A 872 14.72 -17.72 -10.86
C ALA A 872 16.03 -17.07 -10.41
N TYR A 873 17.19 -17.74 -10.55
CA TYR A 873 18.50 -17.16 -10.18
C TYR A 873 18.74 -15.82 -10.86
N ARG A 874 18.40 -15.76 -12.15
CA ARG A 874 18.60 -14.57 -12.98
C ARG A 874 17.76 -13.38 -12.48
N PHE A 875 16.51 -13.60 -12.05
CA PHE A 875 15.69 -12.57 -11.41
C PHE A 875 16.24 -12.18 -10.03
N ASP A 876 16.46 -13.17 -9.15
CA ASP A 876 16.85 -12.92 -7.76
C ASP A 876 18.20 -12.17 -7.65
N LEU A 877 19.14 -12.45 -8.55
CA LEU A 877 20.42 -11.75 -8.65
C LEU A 877 20.23 -10.27 -9.09
N VAL A 878 19.41 -10.02 -10.10
CA VAL A 878 19.13 -8.67 -10.60
C VAL A 878 18.39 -7.85 -9.55
N ASP A 879 17.36 -8.41 -8.91
CA ASP A 879 16.55 -7.74 -7.89
C ASP A 879 17.38 -7.44 -6.62
N THR A 880 18.26 -8.36 -6.20
CA THR A 880 19.18 -8.14 -5.07
C THR A 880 20.24 -7.08 -5.40
N ALA A 881 20.80 -7.09 -6.61
CA ALA A 881 21.76 -6.07 -7.05
C ALA A 881 21.11 -4.67 -7.20
N ARG A 882 19.88 -4.62 -7.71
CA ARG A 882 19.04 -3.42 -7.80
C ARG A 882 18.75 -2.87 -6.41
N GLN A 883 18.32 -3.71 -5.47
CA GLN A 883 18.07 -3.30 -4.09
C GLN A 883 19.35 -2.82 -3.38
N ALA A 884 20.53 -3.37 -3.72
CA ALA A 884 21.80 -2.86 -3.22
C ALA A 884 22.10 -1.43 -3.69
N LEU A 885 21.80 -1.10 -4.96
CA LEU A 885 21.87 0.28 -5.49
C LEU A 885 20.84 1.19 -4.80
N ALA A 886 19.57 0.77 -4.72
CA ALA A 886 18.50 1.52 -4.06
C ALA A 886 18.86 1.85 -2.59
N ASN A 887 19.45 0.90 -1.87
CA ASN A 887 19.94 1.11 -0.51
C ASN A 887 21.17 2.07 -0.46
N HIS A 888 22.07 2.02 -1.46
CA HIS A 888 23.19 2.96 -1.56
C HIS A 888 22.75 4.41 -1.82
N SER A 889 21.67 4.63 -2.57
CA SER A 889 21.12 5.99 -2.79
C SER A 889 20.83 6.72 -1.47
N ARG A 890 20.35 5.98 -0.46
CA ARG A 890 20.05 6.45 0.90
C ARG A 890 21.31 6.76 1.74
N ALA A 891 22.47 6.23 1.37
CA ALA A 891 23.77 6.58 1.95
C ALA A 891 24.50 7.68 1.15
N LEU A 892 24.27 7.78 -0.16
CA LEU A 892 24.91 8.74 -1.05
C LEU A 892 24.29 10.14 -0.97
N LEU A 893 22.95 10.26 -0.95
CA LEU A 893 22.28 11.58 -0.91
C LEU A 893 22.70 12.45 0.29
N PRO A 894 22.84 11.93 1.53
CA PRO A 894 23.36 12.71 2.65
C PRO A 894 24.79 13.22 2.45
N ARG A 895 25.65 12.48 1.72
CA ARG A 895 27.01 12.92 1.36
C ARG A 895 26.94 14.08 0.35
N VAL A 896 26.10 13.96 -0.68
CA VAL A 896 25.85 15.03 -1.68
C VAL A 896 25.35 16.30 -0.98
N LYS A 897 24.39 16.16 -0.05
CA LYS A 897 23.92 17.29 0.76
C LYS A 897 25.04 17.92 1.58
N ALA A 898 25.85 17.13 2.29
CA ALA A 898 26.92 17.66 3.12
C ALA A 898 27.97 18.45 2.30
N ALA A 899 28.31 17.98 1.09
CA ALA A 899 29.18 18.71 0.17
C ALA A 899 28.55 20.04 -0.31
N TYR A 900 27.26 20.03 -0.66
CA TYR A 900 26.53 21.23 -1.05
C TYR A 900 26.42 22.26 0.09
N ASP A 901 26.03 21.82 1.29
CA ASP A 901 25.93 22.65 2.50
C ASP A 901 27.28 23.31 2.86
N ALA A 902 28.37 22.54 2.76
CA ALA A 902 29.74 23.01 2.95
C ALA A 902 30.27 23.91 1.80
N ARG A 903 29.54 23.97 0.68
CA ARG A 903 29.92 24.63 -0.59
C ARG A 903 31.19 24.05 -1.22
N ASP A 904 31.49 22.77 -0.96
CA ASP A 904 32.58 22.05 -1.60
C ASP A 904 32.15 21.63 -3.01
N LEU A 905 32.40 22.51 -3.98
CA LEU A 905 32.10 22.29 -5.40
C LEU A 905 32.88 21.11 -6.00
N ALA A 906 34.03 20.72 -5.44
CA ALA A 906 34.81 19.59 -5.94
C ALA A 906 34.17 18.27 -5.49
N LEU A 907 33.93 18.12 -4.19
CA LEU A 907 33.25 16.95 -3.62
C LEU A 907 31.80 16.83 -4.11
N PHE A 908 31.09 17.95 -4.30
CA PHE A 908 29.73 17.94 -4.84
C PHE A 908 29.69 17.34 -6.27
N ARG A 909 30.64 17.73 -7.13
CA ARG A 909 30.78 17.16 -8.48
C ARG A 909 31.17 15.68 -8.48
N GLU A 910 32.06 15.28 -7.58
CA GLU A 910 32.44 13.87 -7.41
C GLU A 910 31.22 13.01 -7.06
N LEU A 911 30.42 13.44 -6.08
CA LEU A 911 29.29 12.66 -5.57
C LEU A 911 28.07 12.67 -6.50
N THR A 912 27.84 13.75 -7.26
CA THR A 912 26.77 13.79 -8.26
C THR A 912 27.16 13.04 -9.54
N ALA A 913 28.44 12.97 -9.89
CA ALA A 913 28.94 12.04 -10.90
C ALA A 913 28.85 10.57 -10.42
N GLU A 914 29.11 10.30 -9.13
CA GLU A 914 28.86 8.97 -8.55
C GLU A 914 27.38 8.58 -8.71
N TRP A 915 26.46 9.49 -8.37
CA TRP A 915 25.01 9.27 -8.48
C TRP A 915 24.59 8.91 -9.91
N ALA A 916 24.94 9.72 -10.90
CA ALA A 916 24.56 9.51 -12.30
C ALA A 916 25.12 8.19 -12.87
N GLU A 917 26.32 7.76 -12.45
CA GLU A 917 26.86 6.45 -12.83
C GLU A 917 26.12 5.29 -12.13
N ARG A 918 25.62 5.47 -10.89
CA ARG A 918 24.77 4.46 -10.23
C ARG A 918 23.40 4.34 -10.88
N GLU A 919 22.79 5.43 -11.34
CA GLU A 919 21.53 5.40 -12.10
C GLU A 919 21.69 4.71 -13.46
N LYS A 920 22.81 5.00 -14.16
CA LYS A 920 23.17 4.30 -15.41
C LYS A 920 23.45 2.80 -15.19
N GLN A 921 24.06 2.44 -14.06
CA GLN A 921 24.25 1.04 -13.67
C GLN A 921 22.92 0.36 -13.29
N LEU A 922 21.99 1.09 -12.65
CA LEU A 922 20.65 0.62 -12.32
C LEU A 922 19.86 0.29 -13.60
N ASP A 923 19.72 1.22 -14.54
CA ASP A 923 18.98 1.00 -15.79
C ASP A 923 19.55 -0.19 -16.58
N ALA A 924 20.87 -0.24 -16.75
CA ALA A 924 21.54 -1.35 -17.46
C ALA A 924 21.36 -2.70 -16.76
N LEU A 925 21.42 -2.74 -15.43
CA LEU A 925 21.21 -3.95 -14.62
C LEU A 925 19.78 -4.46 -14.77
N VAL A 926 18.78 -3.61 -14.52
CA VAL A 926 17.37 -4.03 -14.58
C VAL A 926 16.93 -4.33 -16.02
N GLY A 927 17.55 -3.67 -17.00
CA GLY A 927 17.42 -3.96 -18.43
C GLY A 927 17.89 -5.35 -18.86
N SER A 928 18.49 -6.14 -17.95
CA SER A 928 18.86 -7.55 -18.18
C SER A 928 17.80 -8.57 -17.72
N ASP A 929 16.64 -8.11 -17.22
CA ASP A 929 15.50 -8.96 -16.85
C ASP A 929 14.17 -8.51 -17.49
N PRO A 930 13.37 -9.43 -18.09
CA PRO A 930 12.09 -9.07 -18.71
C PRO A 930 11.04 -8.50 -17.73
N HIS A 931 11.14 -8.78 -16.43
CA HIS A 931 10.20 -8.28 -15.40
C HIS A 931 10.48 -6.81 -15.01
N PHE A 932 11.57 -6.21 -15.50
CA PHE A 932 11.93 -4.82 -15.23
C PHE A 932 12.06 -3.95 -16.50
N LEU A 933 11.27 -4.24 -17.54
CA LEU A 933 11.29 -3.50 -18.82
C LEU A 933 10.03 -2.65 -19.00
N LEU A 934 10.19 -1.32 -19.06
CA LEU A 934 9.10 -0.39 -19.39
C LEU A 934 8.50 -0.68 -20.79
N GLY A 935 9.31 -1.18 -21.73
CA GLY A 935 8.86 -1.47 -23.09
C GLY A 935 7.74 -2.49 -23.16
N SER A 936 7.76 -3.53 -22.31
CA SER A 936 6.71 -4.56 -22.28
C SER A 936 5.37 -3.96 -21.82
N TRP A 937 5.40 -3.16 -20.76
CA TRP A 937 4.25 -2.46 -20.19
C TRP A 937 3.57 -1.52 -21.20
N LEU A 938 4.36 -0.65 -21.86
CA LEU A 938 3.84 0.29 -22.84
C LEU A 938 3.40 -0.41 -24.14
N SER A 939 4.08 -1.47 -24.55
CA SER A 939 3.66 -2.27 -25.72
C SER A 939 2.36 -3.01 -25.49
N ALA A 940 2.04 -3.43 -24.26
CA ALA A 940 0.75 -4.01 -23.91
C ALA A 940 -0.37 -2.97 -24.06
N ALA A 941 -0.21 -1.77 -23.47
CA ALA A 941 -1.20 -0.70 -23.58
C ALA A 941 -1.50 -0.29 -25.03
N ARG A 942 -0.46 -0.13 -25.86
CA ARG A 942 -0.62 0.16 -27.30
C ARG A 942 -1.27 -0.98 -28.09
N ALA A 943 -1.25 -2.23 -27.62
CA ALA A 943 -1.82 -3.35 -28.38
C ALA A 943 -3.36 -3.28 -28.48
N HIS A 944 -4.04 -2.55 -27.58
CA HIS A 944 -5.50 -2.43 -27.56
C HIS A 944 -6.05 -1.28 -28.44
N GLY A 945 -5.21 -0.32 -28.87
CA GLY A 945 -5.65 0.84 -29.65
C GLY A 945 -5.82 0.55 -31.14
N ALA A 946 -7.03 0.82 -31.67
CA ALA A 946 -7.38 0.60 -33.08
C ALA A 946 -6.59 1.50 -34.03
N ASP A 947 -6.47 2.79 -33.67
CA ASP A 947 -5.68 3.80 -34.39
C ASP A 947 -4.56 4.39 -33.49
N GLU A 948 -3.68 5.20 -34.07
CA GLU A 948 -2.52 5.73 -33.35
C GLU A 948 -2.92 6.73 -32.23
N ALA A 949 -4.09 7.38 -32.31
CA ALA A 949 -4.59 8.31 -31.31
C ALA A 949 -5.28 7.61 -30.12
N GLU A 950 -5.80 6.39 -30.29
CA GLU A 950 -6.09 5.49 -29.17
C GLU A 950 -4.79 4.96 -28.55
N ARG A 951 -3.82 4.51 -29.36
CA ARG A 951 -2.56 3.95 -28.85
C ARG A 951 -1.75 4.94 -28.04
N ASP A 952 -1.65 6.19 -28.49
CA ASP A 952 -0.98 7.27 -27.76
C ASP A 952 -1.71 7.61 -26.45
N ARG A 953 -3.04 7.49 -26.42
CA ARG A 953 -3.86 7.70 -25.22
C ARG A 953 -3.69 6.58 -24.20
N TYR A 954 -3.64 5.33 -24.65
CA TYR A 954 -3.42 4.19 -23.76
C TYR A 954 -1.95 4.12 -23.31
N GLU A 955 -0.99 4.56 -24.13
CA GLU A 955 0.40 4.78 -23.67
C GLU A 955 0.46 5.91 -22.63
N TYR A 956 -0.29 7.01 -22.79
CA TYR A 956 -0.39 8.06 -21.77
C TYR A 956 -0.98 7.56 -20.45
N ASP A 957 -2.10 6.83 -20.47
CA ASP A 957 -2.73 6.21 -19.29
C ASP A 957 -1.75 5.24 -18.57
N ALA A 958 -1.01 4.44 -19.35
CA ALA A 958 0.01 3.53 -18.85
C ALA A 958 1.29 4.23 -18.35
N ARG A 959 1.62 5.44 -18.83
CA ARG A 959 2.74 6.25 -18.32
C ARG A 959 2.35 7.09 -17.11
N SER A 960 1.16 7.72 -17.11
CA SER A 960 0.75 8.65 -16.06
C SER A 960 0.68 7.94 -14.72
N ILE A 961 0.08 6.74 -14.66
CA ILE A 961 -0.05 5.96 -13.42
C ILE A 961 1.30 5.72 -12.72
N LEU A 962 2.39 5.54 -13.50
CA LEU A 962 3.77 5.32 -13.01
C LEU A 962 4.54 6.61 -12.67
N SER A 963 3.98 7.79 -12.92
CA SER A 963 4.67 9.10 -12.84
C SER A 963 3.84 10.18 -12.15
N VAL A 964 3.12 11.04 -12.89
CA VAL A 964 2.25 12.10 -12.34
C VAL A 964 1.02 11.56 -11.60
N TRP A 965 0.71 10.28 -11.82
CA TRP A 965 -0.52 9.57 -11.48
C TRP A 965 -1.73 10.17 -12.21
N GLY A 966 -2.25 11.29 -11.71
CA GLY A 966 -3.48 11.94 -12.18
C GLY A 966 -3.26 13.31 -12.84
N ARG A 967 -4.23 14.22 -12.62
CA ARG A 967 -4.12 15.65 -12.97
C ARG A 967 -3.15 16.37 -12.02
N GLN A 968 -2.79 17.63 -12.27
CA GLN A 968 -1.94 18.42 -11.37
C GLN A 968 -2.49 18.51 -9.93
N SER A 969 -3.82 18.58 -9.77
CA SER A 969 -4.51 18.53 -8.47
C SER A 969 -4.17 17.25 -7.70
N THR A 970 -4.03 16.12 -8.39
CA THR A 970 -3.71 14.79 -7.83
C THR A 970 -2.21 14.56 -7.66
N SER A 971 -1.43 14.97 -8.65
CA SER A 971 0.03 14.89 -8.62
C SER A 971 0.59 15.68 -7.45
N GLU A 972 0.18 16.95 -7.31
CA GLU A 972 0.71 17.87 -6.30
C GLU A 972 -0.13 17.88 -5.02
N GLY A 973 -1.43 18.21 -5.12
CA GLY A 973 -2.33 18.35 -3.96
C GLY A 973 -2.73 17.02 -3.32
N GLY A 974 -2.92 15.98 -4.14
CA GLY A 974 -3.15 14.60 -3.70
C GLY A 974 -1.88 13.84 -3.29
N PHE A 975 -0.69 14.40 -3.56
CA PHE A 975 0.62 13.79 -3.32
C PHE A 975 0.82 12.40 -3.98
N LEU A 976 0.16 12.12 -5.11
CA LEU A 976 0.24 10.82 -5.78
C LEU A 976 1.36 10.72 -6.84
N HIS A 977 2.14 11.78 -7.06
CA HIS A 977 3.36 11.68 -7.88
C HIS A 977 4.32 10.59 -7.36
N ASP A 978 4.94 9.85 -8.28
CA ASP A 978 5.76 8.67 -8.01
C ASP A 978 5.08 7.59 -7.14
N TYR A 979 3.76 7.62 -6.89
CA TYR A 979 3.09 6.64 -6.04
C TYR A 979 3.27 5.21 -6.58
N ALA A 980 3.21 5.03 -7.89
CA ALA A 980 3.50 3.75 -8.55
C ALA A 980 4.89 3.71 -9.21
N ASN A 981 5.92 4.23 -8.52
CA ASN A 981 7.30 4.16 -9.02
C ASN A 981 7.75 2.71 -9.33
N ARG A 982 8.65 2.57 -10.31
CA ARG A 982 9.25 1.29 -10.73
C ARG A 982 10.72 1.47 -11.09
N GLU A 983 11.62 0.63 -10.58
CA GLU A 983 13.00 0.60 -11.06
C GLU A 983 13.09 -0.26 -12.33
N TRP A 984 12.56 0.27 -13.43
CA TRP A 984 12.51 -0.37 -14.76
C TRP A 984 13.44 0.32 -15.76
N SER A 985 14.06 -0.46 -16.65
CA SER A 985 14.86 0.08 -17.75
C SER A 985 13.95 0.82 -18.73
N GLY A 986 14.44 1.97 -19.19
CA GLY A 986 13.63 2.98 -19.87
C GLY A 986 13.03 3.99 -18.89
N LEU A 987 12.45 3.58 -17.76
CA LEU A 987 11.90 4.52 -16.77
C LEU A 987 13.02 5.21 -15.97
N VAL A 988 14.05 4.46 -15.56
CA VAL A 988 15.24 4.99 -14.89
C VAL A 988 15.99 5.98 -15.79
N SER A 989 16.22 5.62 -17.06
CA SER A 989 16.96 6.46 -18.02
C SER A 989 16.16 7.61 -18.66
N GLU A 990 14.84 7.49 -18.85
CA GLU A 990 14.02 8.51 -19.52
C GLU A 990 13.32 9.48 -18.55
N LEU A 991 13.07 9.07 -17.30
CA LEU A 991 12.45 9.93 -16.28
C LEU A 991 13.39 10.23 -15.11
N TYR A 992 13.88 9.20 -14.40
CA TYR A 992 14.51 9.39 -13.08
C TYR A 992 15.87 10.07 -13.13
N ALA A 993 16.82 9.54 -13.89
CA ALA A 993 18.15 10.15 -14.04
C ALA A 993 18.09 11.56 -14.69
N PRO A 994 17.22 11.82 -15.70
CA PRO A 994 16.97 13.18 -16.18
C PRO A 994 16.46 14.16 -15.10
N ARG A 995 15.61 13.72 -14.16
CA ARG A 995 15.20 14.57 -13.02
C ARG A 995 16.41 14.90 -12.14
N TRP A 996 17.15 13.90 -11.65
CA TRP A 996 18.30 14.14 -10.77
C TRP A 996 19.41 14.95 -11.43
N SER A 997 19.71 14.69 -12.71
CA SER A 997 20.64 15.49 -13.50
C SER A 997 20.21 16.96 -13.60
N ALA A 998 18.91 17.25 -13.82
CA ALA A 998 18.41 18.62 -13.89
C ALA A 998 18.50 19.36 -12.56
N TYR A 999 18.29 18.65 -11.44
CA TYR A 999 18.42 19.19 -10.09
C TYR A 999 19.88 19.45 -9.69
N PHE A 1000 20.78 18.48 -9.86
CA PHE A 1000 22.19 18.67 -9.54
C PHE A 1000 22.84 19.75 -10.40
N ALA A 1001 22.41 19.94 -11.64
CA ALA A 1001 22.83 21.08 -12.47
C ALA A 1001 22.38 22.44 -11.89
N SER A 1002 21.16 22.57 -11.34
CA SER A 1002 20.71 23.83 -10.72
C SER A 1002 21.36 24.11 -9.37
N LEU A 1003 21.75 23.06 -8.63
CA LEU A 1003 22.60 23.16 -7.44
C LEU A 1003 24.04 23.56 -7.78
N GLU A 1004 24.65 22.98 -8.81
CA GLU A 1004 26.01 23.37 -9.23
C GLU A 1004 26.03 24.83 -9.70
N GLU A 1005 25.03 25.23 -10.50
CA GLU A 1005 24.80 26.62 -10.88
C GLU A 1005 24.72 27.54 -9.65
N ALA A 1006 23.97 27.16 -8.62
CA ALA A 1006 23.86 27.93 -7.38
C ALA A 1006 25.21 28.10 -6.65
N LEU A 1007 26.01 27.03 -6.56
CA LEU A 1007 27.36 27.08 -5.96
C LEU A 1007 28.30 27.99 -6.76
N VAL A 1008 28.32 27.87 -8.10
CA VAL A 1008 29.20 28.64 -8.99
C VAL A 1008 28.80 30.11 -9.03
N ARG A 1009 27.51 30.41 -9.18
CA ARG A 1009 26.98 31.79 -9.26
C ARG A 1009 26.78 32.45 -7.89
N ARG A 1010 26.87 31.67 -6.80
CA ARG A 1010 26.55 32.08 -5.41
C ARG A 1010 25.10 32.60 -5.28
N ALA A 1011 24.19 31.98 -6.02
CA ALA A 1011 22.77 32.32 -6.10
C ALA A 1011 21.91 31.25 -5.38
N ALA A 1012 20.59 31.42 -5.40
CA ALA A 1012 19.66 30.34 -5.09
C ALA A 1012 19.59 29.34 -6.27
N PRO A 1013 19.33 28.05 -6.03
CA PRO A 1013 19.03 27.09 -7.11
C PRO A 1013 17.82 27.51 -7.93
N ARG A 1014 17.89 27.27 -9.24
CA ARG A 1014 16.75 27.44 -10.13
C ARG A 1014 15.65 26.43 -9.76
N ALA A 1015 14.44 26.94 -9.49
CA ALA A 1015 13.25 26.12 -9.28
C ALA A 1015 12.95 25.26 -10.53
N ILE A 1016 12.40 24.07 -10.30
CA ILE A 1016 12.02 23.13 -11.34
C ILE A 1016 10.58 22.72 -11.10
N ASP A 1017 9.72 22.97 -12.08
CA ASP A 1017 8.37 22.44 -12.12
C ASP A 1017 8.45 20.93 -12.45
N TRP A 1018 8.34 20.10 -11.41
CA TRP A 1018 8.41 18.64 -11.53
C TRP A 1018 7.16 18.05 -12.18
N HIS A 1019 5.97 18.60 -11.89
CA HIS A 1019 4.73 18.20 -12.54
C HIS A 1019 4.84 18.38 -14.07
N ALA A 1020 5.23 19.57 -14.55
CA ALA A 1020 5.41 19.79 -15.98
C ALA A 1020 6.57 18.97 -16.57
N PHE A 1021 7.56 18.55 -15.78
CA PHE A 1021 8.61 17.62 -16.22
C PHE A 1021 8.04 16.23 -16.49
N GLU A 1022 7.32 15.68 -15.51
CA GLU A 1022 6.76 14.32 -15.54
C GLU A 1022 5.57 14.22 -16.51
N GLU A 1023 4.72 15.24 -16.61
CA GLU A 1023 3.61 15.32 -17.58
C GLU A 1023 4.12 15.38 -19.03
N ARG A 1024 5.27 16.03 -19.29
CA ARG A 1024 5.93 15.93 -20.61
C ARG A 1024 6.44 14.53 -20.90
N TRP A 1025 6.94 13.82 -19.88
CA TRP A 1025 7.39 12.43 -20.02
C TRP A 1025 6.20 11.47 -20.24
N ALA A 1026 5.09 11.67 -19.53
CA ALA A 1026 3.88 10.86 -19.67
C ALA A 1026 3.26 10.96 -21.08
N ARG A 1027 3.49 12.08 -21.78
CA ARG A 1027 3.06 12.32 -23.17
C ARG A 1027 4.06 11.87 -24.24
N LEU A 1028 5.18 11.22 -23.87
CA LEU A 1028 6.10 10.64 -24.84
C LEU A 1028 5.55 9.33 -25.42
N THR A 1029 5.97 9.02 -26.65
CA THR A 1029 5.68 7.77 -27.35
C THR A 1029 6.96 6.99 -27.70
N THR A 1030 8.05 7.23 -26.95
CA THR A 1030 9.34 6.57 -27.17
C THR A 1030 9.21 5.06 -27.07
N ARG A 1031 9.76 4.34 -28.05
CA ARG A 1031 9.75 2.87 -28.06
C ARG A 1031 10.93 2.33 -27.25
N HIS A 1032 10.62 1.59 -26.18
CA HIS A 1032 11.57 0.97 -25.26
C HIS A 1032 11.76 -0.53 -25.57
N PRO A 1033 12.88 -1.18 -25.17
CA PRO A 1033 13.09 -2.60 -25.40
C PRO A 1033 12.04 -3.51 -24.73
N VAL A 1034 11.51 -4.47 -25.49
CA VAL A 1034 10.59 -5.54 -25.01
C VAL A 1034 11.31 -6.87 -24.76
N ARG A 1035 12.65 -6.85 -24.71
CA ARG A 1035 13.52 -8.01 -24.45
C ARG A 1035 14.75 -7.56 -23.66
N PRO A 1036 15.24 -8.39 -22.72
CA PRO A 1036 16.41 -8.05 -21.90
C PRO A 1036 17.68 -7.95 -22.74
N THR A 1037 18.64 -7.14 -22.28
CA THR A 1037 19.96 -6.96 -22.90
C THR A 1037 21.06 -6.92 -21.83
N GLY A 1038 22.30 -7.23 -22.24
CA GLY A 1038 23.42 -7.40 -21.32
C GLY A 1038 23.45 -8.77 -20.64
N ASP A 1039 24.45 -8.99 -19.79
CA ASP A 1039 24.61 -10.21 -19.00
C ASP A 1039 24.31 -9.89 -17.52
N PRO A 1040 23.24 -10.47 -16.94
CA PRO A 1040 22.82 -10.21 -15.55
C PRO A 1040 23.93 -10.42 -14.51
N TYR A 1041 24.78 -11.42 -14.71
CA TYR A 1041 25.84 -11.75 -13.77
C TYR A 1041 27.00 -10.74 -13.86
N VAL A 1042 27.40 -10.37 -15.07
CA VAL A 1042 28.45 -9.34 -15.28
C VAL A 1042 27.99 -7.98 -14.74
N LEU A 1043 26.72 -7.63 -14.95
CA LEU A 1043 26.13 -6.38 -14.45
C LEU A 1043 26.02 -6.37 -12.92
N ALA A 1044 25.51 -7.44 -12.31
CA ALA A 1044 25.44 -7.59 -10.85
C ALA A 1044 26.83 -7.61 -10.20
N ALA A 1045 27.84 -8.22 -10.84
CA ALA A 1045 29.23 -8.23 -10.37
C ALA A 1045 29.87 -6.82 -10.46
N ALA A 1046 29.58 -6.06 -11.52
CA ALA A 1046 30.02 -4.67 -11.63
C ALA A 1046 29.42 -3.80 -10.52
N VAL A 1047 28.12 -3.91 -10.26
CA VAL A 1047 27.43 -3.26 -9.14
C VAL A 1047 28.01 -3.69 -7.79
N ALA A 1048 28.31 -4.97 -7.62
CA ALA A 1048 28.91 -5.47 -6.38
C ALA A 1048 30.26 -4.81 -6.08
N ALA A 1049 31.09 -4.59 -7.11
CA ALA A 1049 32.44 -4.02 -7.02
C ALA A 1049 32.49 -2.47 -6.98
N THR A 1050 31.43 -1.77 -7.39
CA THR A 1050 31.37 -0.29 -7.34
C THR A 1050 30.78 0.27 -6.04
N LEU A 1051 30.11 -0.59 -5.27
CA LEU A 1051 29.55 -0.27 -3.96
C LEU A 1051 30.52 -0.66 -2.84
N PRO A 1052 30.53 0.03 -1.68
CA PRO A 1052 31.40 -0.31 -0.55
C PRO A 1052 31.28 -1.77 -0.09
N GLU A 1053 32.36 -2.33 0.47
CA GLU A 1053 32.31 -3.61 1.18
C GLU A 1053 31.32 -3.51 2.36
N ALA A 1054 30.67 -4.62 2.69
CA ALA A 1054 29.74 -4.70 3.82
C ALA A 1054 30.52 -4.81 5.14
N GLU A 1055 30.12 -4.06 6.16
CA GLU A 1055 30.66 -4.14 7.53
C GLU A 1055 30.11 -5.37 8.31
#